data_AF-A0A6J4M4L3-F1
#
_entry.id   AF-A0A6J4M4L3-F1
#
_cell.length_a   1.000
_cell.length_b   1.000
_cell.length_c   1.000
_cell.angle_alpha   90.00
_cell.angle_beta   90.00
_cell.angle_gamma   90.00
#
_symmetry.space_group_name_H-M   'P 1'
#
loop_
_entity.id
_entity.type
_entity.pdbx_description
1 polymer ?
#
loop_
_entity_poly.entity_id
_entity_poly.type
_entity_poly.pdbx_seq_one_letter_code
_entity_poly.pdbx_strand_id
1 'polypeptide(L)'
;MHRPPPALPQRSARVLRARLLPCLLAACTVVAGLGGLSPASGADPLGPGERDPDIGPRTAPVHPGYATPEKARASVKAAHEHRHGGGGRTAPTTAGGGAGGDTRTATTTLAAADTTSATTLDPAVFGRWETLSYDLPLRAVHATALKNGKVLLIAGSGNVAEDNVIGRFLAYVLDPDTGKLTSVPVPYDAFCSFHVVDANGDVLVFGGTTRYKTSSSPWVGSNKVYKFVVDTQTWVAMPSMGDGRWYPTAVSDGSGKVYVYSGYTATGAVTTSPEMFDPATGSWTRIAGRDLPLYPGLHTAADGRLFYSGAHYGSKLNTALPKLFHPITGAKVSVTGSTMDLTRRNHAMSALVGSADQQLVWVAGGGFPALGTSYFVDLDDAAPAEIRGPALPAPKAYVSMAHLPDLTTVETGGGTGTASPVYETSILEPTTRTLSPMAPHTVPRTYHSSSLTTRDGRVLTFGGDPGGSGQFVMKVEVFSPPYLFRGERPTITDVPTELAYGGTYTVSATQSDAPLQFASLLRPGSATHSTDSDQRTLRLSTRTVPGGVEVTLPTNRNLAVPGWYYLSVVDDKGRPSVSRMVRLSAAATPPPPPPPPPPPPPPDTTPPTVTSRTPGEAGTGVAPAANVTATFSESVRGVGDSTFTLRAGDSAVPATVSYASGTATLDPASDLAPSTTYTAALTGGITDDAGNPLSPLEWSFTTAAAVTTRTITIPAEADTTVRQASPTTSYGSATSLLSDRQELSTSGSAAHGFLRFAVTDLQPGETVTGATLVLRTLPDDGGTSDGPAVWRTADTSTPSGTESMTWQSGRPARSGASAVANFGAVGADVSVSTAIKGITGNGPVTLELAPDSTNGMRMRSREHVTADQRPQLVLTVRSG
;
A
#
# COMPACT_ATOMS: atom_id res chain seq x y z
N MET A 1 -59.83 -34.56 9.35
CA MET A 1 -59.74 -35.94 9.89
C MET A 1 -58.76 -36.69 8.97
N HIS A 2 -57.75 -37.43 9.39
CA HIS A 2 -57.32 -37.87 10.73
C HIS A 2 -55.84 -37.52 11.02
N ARG A 3 -55.41 -37.77 12.27
CA ARG A 3 -54.05 -37.53 12.81
C ARG A 3 -53.04 -38.66 12.43
N PRO A 4 -51.72 -38.43 12.66
CA PRO A 4 -50.61 -39.39 12.49
C PRO A 4 -50.44 -40.23 13.80
N PRO A 5 -49.25 -40.64 14.33
CA PRO A 5 -47.88 -40.82 13.81
C PRO A 5 -47.48 -42.33 13.85
N PRO A 6 -46.49 -42.91 14.61
CA PRO A 6 -45.55 -42.43 15.63
C PRO A 6 -44.07 -42.27 15.14
N ALA A 7 -43.13 -42.11 16.08
CA ALA A 7 -41.67 -42.16 15.92
C ALA A 7 -41.02 -42.83 17.16
N LEU A 8 -39.75 -43.28 17.05
CA LEU A 8 -38.83 -43.60 18.19
C LEU A 8 -39.27 -44.81 19.08
N PRO A 9 -38.44 -45.36 20.02
CA PRO A 9 -37.29 -44.76 20.71
C PRO A 9 -36.03 -45.64 20.96
N GLN A 10 -35.11 -45.07 21.75
CA GLN A 10 -33.90 -45.67 22.33
C GLN A 10 -34.17 -46.81 23.34
N ARG A 11 -33.12 -47.62 23.64
CA ARG A 11 -32.44 -47.79 24.97
C ARG A 11 -32.05 -49.23 25.37
N SER A 12 -30.95 -49.28 26.15
CA SER A 12 -30.62 -50.23 27.24
C SER A 12 -29.71 -51.45 26.98
N ALA A 13 -28.70 -51.53 27.84
CA ALA A 13 -27.61 -52.50 27.91
C ALA A 13 -27.93 -53.81 28.68
N ARG A 14 -27.12 -54.86 28.46
CA ARG A 14 -26.55 -55.85 29.42
C ARG A 14 -25.62 -56.81 28.63
N VAL A 15 -24.32 -56.96 28.92
CA VAL A 15 -23.67 -57.74 30.01
C VAL A 15 -23.88 -59.27 29.92
N LEU A 16 -22.84 -60.06 29.56
CA LEU A 16 -22.19 -61.09 30.43
C LEU A 16 -20.94 -61.80 29.81
N ARG A 17 -19.86 -61.93 30.62
CA ARG A 17 -18.71 -62.89 30.71
C ARG A 17 -18.51 -64.00 29.64
N ALA A 18 -17.29 -64.48 29.31
CA ALA A 18 -16.35 -65.16 30.24
C ALA A 18 -14.99 -65.65 29.64
N ARG A 19 -13.96 -65.85 30.52
CA ARG A 19 -12.80 -66.81 30.44
C ARG A 19 -11.71 -66.56 29.36
N LEU A 20 -10.39 -66.85 29.54
CA LEU A 20 -9.59 -67.59 30.55
C LEU A 20 -8.12 -67.04 30.63
N LEU A 21 -7.39 -67.28 31.74
CA LEU A 21 -5.91 -67.18 31.91
C LEU A 21 -5.29 -68.61 31.78
N PRO A 22 -3.95 -68.91 31.84
CA PRO A 22 -2.83 -68.30 32.60
C PRO A 22 -1.53 -68.05 31.74
N CYS A 23 -0.32 -67.62 32.19
CA CYS A 23 0.49 -67.89 33.39
C CYS A 23 1.56 -66.79 33.74
N LEU A 24 1.82 -66.63 35.05
CA LEU A 24 3.09 -66.33 35.79
C LEU A 24 4.13 -65.29 35.26
N LEU A 25 4.36 -64.16 35.97
CA LEU A 25 5.36 -63.89 37.07
C LEU A 25 6.78 -63.52 36.55
N ALA A 26 7.56 -62.58 37.12
CA ALA A 26 7.51 -61.84 38.41
C ALA A 26 8.05 -60.38 38.25
N ALA A 27 7.58 -59.36 39.00
CA ALA A 27 8.16 -58.78 40.25
C ALA A 27 9.60 -58.21 40.13
N CYS A 28 10.02 -57.03 40.66
CA CYS A 28 9.42 -56.04 41.58
C CYS A 28 10.01 -54.61 41.35
N THR A 29 9.18 -53.57 41.53
CA THR A 29 9.31 -52.39 42.45
C THR A 29 10.73 -52.02 42.98
N VAL A 30 11.21 -50.75 43.00
CA VAL A 30 10.85 -49.65 43.95
C VAL A 30 11.52 -48.28 43.59
N VAL A 31 10.70 -47.22 43.47
CA VAL A 31 10.79 -45.82 44.03
C VAL A 31 11.98 -44.84 43.80
N ALA A 32 11.60 -43.66 43.27
CA ALA A 32 12.04 -42.25 43.46
C ALA A 32 13.53 -41.80 43.52
N GLY A 33 13.79 -40.65 42.87
CA GLY A 33 14.97 -39.80 43.10
C GLY A 33 14.84 -38.45 42.37
N LEU A 34 14.92 -37.34 43.11
CA LEU A 34 14.94 -35.97 42.58
C LEU A 34 16.36 -35.59 42.09
N GLY A 35 16.45 -34.69 41.10
CA GLY A 35 17.71 -34.04 40.73
C GLY A 35 17.66 -33.43 39.33
N GLY A 36 17.56 -32.11 39.23
CA GLY A 36 17.67 -31.41 37.96
C GLY A 36 19.13 -31.16 37.57
N LEU A 37 19.40 -30.94 36.29
CA LEU A 37 20.49 -30.12 35.76
C LEU A 37 20.27 -29.90 34.24
N SER A 38 20.60 -28.70 33.80
CA SER A 38 20.81 -28.29 32.40
C SER A 38 22.11 -27.46 32.39
N PRO A 39 22.76 -27.17 31.25
CA PRO A 39 22.31 -27.33 29.85
C PRO A 39 23.41 -27.96 28.94
N ALA A 40 23.38 -27.61 27.64
CA ALA A 40 24.37 -27.87 26.58
C ALA A 40 24.31 -29.29 25.94
N SER A 41 24.53 -29.51 24.65
CA SER A 41 24.58 -28.71 23.41
C SER A 41 25.02 -29.68 22.30
N GLY A 42 24.31 -29.75 21.19
CA GLY A 42 24.65 -30.58 20.02
C GLY A 42 23.50 -30.45 19.02
N ALA A 43 23.57 -29.68 17.93
CA ALA A 43 24.56 -29.65 16.86
C ALA A 43 24.49 -30.92 16.00
N ASP A 44 23.71 -30.83 14.92
CA ASP A 44 23.61 -31.77 13.80
C ASP A 44 23.48 -30.94 12.50
N PRO A 45 23.77 -31.47 11.29
CA PRO A 45 24.74 -30.81 10.43
C PRO A 45 24.13 -29.97 9.29
N LEU A 46 24.86 -28.93 8.89
CA LEU A 46 24.48 -28.05 7.80
C LEU A 46 24.77 -28.66 6.42
N GLY A 47 23.70 -28.97 5.68
CA GLY A 47 23.67 -29.02 4.21
C GLY A 47 23.32 -27.65 3.61
N PRO A 48 23.60 -27.39 2.32
CA PRO A 48 23.87 -26.04 1.85
C PRO A 48 22.64 -25.15 1.61
N GLY A 49 22.56 -24.05 2.37
CA GLY A 49 22.61 -22.74 1.73
C GLY A 49 21.34 -22.14 1.09
N GLU A 50 20.15 -22.37 1.64
CA GLU A 50 19.01 -21.48 1.36
C GLU A 50 18.98 -20.32 2.37
N ARG A 51 19.46 -19.14 1.94
CA ARG A 51 19.13 -17.88 2.62
C ARG A 51 17.69 -17.52 2.28
N ASP A 52 16.82 -17.64 3.27
CA ASP A 52 15.45 -17.11 3.27
C ASP A 52 15.46 -15.66 2.72
N PRO A 53 14.89 -15.40 1.52
CA PRO A 53 15.09 -14.15 0.80
C PRO A 53 14.16 -13.02 1.24
N ASP A 54 13.44 -13.19 2.36
CA ASP A 54 12.64 -12.17 3.02
C ASP A 54 13.49 -10.92 3.31
N ILE A 55 13.39 -9.92 2.41
CA ILE A 55 14.14 -8.67 2.46
C ILE A 55 13.93 -7.99 3.81
N GLY A 56 15.00 -7.87 4.59
CA GLY A 56 14.98 -7.14 5.85
C GLY A 56 14.65 -5.65 5.66
N PRO A 57 14.10 -4.98 6.70
CA PRO A 57 13.71 -3.59 6.60
C PRO A 57 14.89 -2.69 6.21
N ARG A 58 14.59 -1.68 5.40
CA ARG A 58 15.58 -0.64 5.05
C ARG A 58 15.59 0.46 6.10
N THR A 59 16.71 0.60 6.79
CA THR A 59 17.05 1.82 7.53
C THR A 59 17.32 2.94 6.50
N ALA A 60 16.53 4.02 6.50
CA ALA A 60 16.74 5.13 5.56
C ALA A 60 18.05 5.90 5.86
N PRO A 61 18.73 6.42 4.83
CA PRO A 61 18.44 7.80 4.43
C PRO A 61 18.27 7.99 2.92
N VAL A 62 17.64 9.11 2.53
CA VAL A 62 17.52 9.57 1.14
C VAL A 62 17.76 11.07 1.07
N HIS A 63 18.60 11.51 0.12
CA HIS A 63 18.44 12.78 -0.60
C HIS A 63 18.84 12.57 -2.08
N PRO A 64 18.33 13.39 -3.02
CA PRO A 64 18.25 13.00 -4.43
C PRO A 64 19.39 13.53 -5.31
N GLY A 65 19.65 12.82 -6.41
CA GLY A 65 20.45 13.31 -7.53
C GLY A 65 19.91 12.74 -8.84
N TYR A 66 19.14 13.53 -9.60
CA TYR A 66 18.72 13.14 -10.94
C TYR A 66 19.91 13.22 -11.90
N ALA A 67 20.23 12.11 -12.57
CA ALA A 67 21.10 12.09 -13.73
C ALA A 67 20.26 11.82 -14.99
N THR A 68 20.42 12.66 -16.01
CA THR A 68 19.72 12.54 -17.30
C THR A 68 20.25 11.36 -18.14
N PRO A 69 19.43 10.75 -19.00
CA PRO A 69 19.76 9.47 -19.63
C PRO A 69 20.64 9.61 -20.87
N GLU A 70 21.92 9.97 -20.70
CA GLU A 70 22.89 9.95 -21.81
C GLU A 70 24.33 9.65 -21.36
N LYS A 71 24.59 8.41 -20.89
CA LYS A 71 25.91 7.72 -20.89
C LYS A 71 25.85 6.32 -20.25
N ALA A 72 25.18 5.38 -20.93
CA ALA A 72 25.25 3.95 -20.61
C ALA A 72 25.59 3.11 -21.86
N ARG A 73 26.69 3.49 -22.54
CA ARG A 73 27.37 2.65 -23.54
C ARG A 73 28.86 2.55 -23.19
N ALA A 74 29.42 1.38 -23.47
CA ALA A 74 30.80 0.94 -23.21
C ALA A 74 31.17 0.68 -21.73
N SER A 75 31.34 -0.60 -21.37
CA SER A 75 32.60 -1.17 -20.82
C SER A 75 32.48 -2.65 -20.39
N VAL A 76 32.49 -3.59 -21.35
CA VAL A 76 32.97 -4.97 -21.10
C VAL A 76 33.73 -5.47 -22.34
N LYS A 77 35.00 -5.08 -22.49
CA LYS A 77 35.94 -5.70 -23.45
C LYS A 77 37.40 -5.42 -23.11
N ALA A 78 38.01 -6.24 -22.26
CA ALA A 78 39.46 -6.51 -22.23
C ALA A 78 39.81 -7.59 -21.19
N ALA A 79 40.10 -8.82 -21.64
CA ALA A 79 40.83 -9.83 -20.86
C ALA A 79 41.37 -10.95 -21.78
N HIS A 80 42.35 -10.62 -22.62
CA HIS A 80 43.20 -11.64 -23.26
C HIS A 80 44.59 -11.10 -23.61
N GLU A 81 45.52 -12.05 -23.79
CA GLU A 81 46.97 -11.89 -24.06
C GLU A 81 47.82 -11.51 -22.82
N HIS A 82 48.99 -12.12 -22.56
CA HIS A 82 49.68 -13.23 -23.24
C HIS A 82 50.83 -13.82 -22.36
N ARG A 83 51.05 -15.15 -22.35
CA ARG A 83 52.32 -15.85 -22.72
C ARG A 83 52.58 -17.22 -22.05
N HIS A 84 52.60 -18.25 -22.93
CA HIS A 84 53.55 -19.38 -23.08
C HIS A 84 53.92 -20.38 -21.97
N GLY A 85 53.82 -21.65 -22.38
CA GLY A 85 54.56 -22.83 -21.87
C GLY A 85 53.62 -24.00 -21.52
N GLY A 86 53.67 -25.19 -22.13
CA GLY A 86 54.42 -25.66 -23.31
C GLY A 86 54.41 -27.20 -23.43
N GLY A 87 54.13 -27.74 -24.64
CA GLY A 87 54.35 -29.15 -25.02
C GLY A 87 53.21 -30.14 -24.71
N GLY A 88 52.96 -31.13 -25.60
CA GLY A 88 52.19 -32.31 -25.15
C GLY A 88 51.43 -33.28 -26.07
N ARG A 89 51.64 -33.35 -27.41
CA ARG A 89 51.41 -34.57 -28.25
C ARG A 89 50.00 -35.23 -28.40
N THR A 90 49.53 -35.30 -29.67
CA THR A 90 48.98 -36.49 -30.43
C THR A 90 47.87 -37.40 -29.84
N ALA A 91 46.87 -37.94 -30.55
CA ALA A 91 46.34 -37.79 -31.94
C ALA A 91 44.90 -38.46 -32.01
N PRO A 92 44.33 -39.04 -33.12
CA PRO A 92 43.04 -38.52 -33.64
C PRO A 92 41.95 -39.58 -34.02
N THR A 93 40.84 -39.10 -34.62
CA THR A 93 39.75 -39.83 -35.36
C THR A 93 38.94 -40.87 -34.55
N THR A 94 37.73 -41.37 -34.89
CA THR A 94 36.82 -41.44 -36.07
C THR A 94 35.34 -41.38 -35.58
N ALA A 95 34.36 -40.73 -36.24
CA ALA A 95 33.54 -41.09 -37.43
C ALA A 95 32.27 -41.95 -37.19
N GLY A 96 31.16 -41.60 -37.88
CA GLY A 96 29.85 -42.30 -37.94
C GLY A 96 28.73 -41.63 -37.13
N GLY A 97 27.50 -41.39 -37.62
CA GLY A 97 26.94 -41.55 -38.97
C GLY A 97 25.43 -41.89 -38.91
N GLY A 98 24.57 -41.25 -39.73
CA GLY A 98 23.19 -41.74 -39.97
C GLY A 98 22.05 -40.71 -39.90
N ALA A 99 21.56 -40.30 -41.08
CA ALA A 99 20.16 -39.95 -41.43
C ALA A 99 19.32 -39.09 -40.46
N GLY A 100 19.18 -37.79 -40.79
CA GLY A 100 18.06 -36.94 -40.37
C GLY A 100 17.04 -36.75 -41.50
N GLY A 101 15.76 -37.03 -41.22
CA GLY A 101 14.63 -36.77 -42.13
C GLY A 101 14.00 -35.39 -41.92
N ASP A 102 13.43 -34.83 -42.98
CA ASP A 102 12.97 -33.43 -43.06
C ASP A 102 11.64 -33.20 -42.30
N THR A 103 11.66 -32.31 -41.29
CA THR A 103 10.47 -31.60 -40.80
C THR A 103 10.80 -30.13 -40.63
N ARG A 104 10.33 -29.30 -41.56
CA ARG A 104 10.51 -27.83 -41.54
C ARG A 104 9.70 -27.17 -40.40
N THR A 105 10.30 -27.05 -39.22
CA THR A 105 9.93 -26.00 -38.27
C THR A 105 10.49 -24.66 -38.76
N ALA A 106 9.60 -23.73 -39.12
CA ALA A 106 9.96 -22.36 -39.46
C ALA A 106 10.29 -21.57 -38.18
N THR A 107 11.49 -21.79 -37.63
CA THR A 107 12.00 -20.99 -36.51
C THR A 107 12.50 -19.64 -37.05
N THR A 108 11.67 -18.61 -36.97
CA THR A 108 12.07 -17.22 -37.24
C THR A 108 12.93 -16.67 -36.10
N THR A 109 14.19 -17.09 -36.04
CA THR A 109 15.21 -16.40 -35.26
C THR A 109 15.45 -15.02 -35.86
N LEU A 110 14.98 -13.96 -35.19
CA LEU A 110 15.41 -12.60 -35.46
C LEU A 110 16.89 -12.46 -35.09
N ALA A 111 17.77 -12.65 -36.08
CA ALA A 111 19.16 -12.28 -35.97
C ALA A 111 19.29 -10.76 -35.82
N ALA A 112 20.30 -10.30 -35.08
CA ALA A 112 20.51 -8.89 -34.78
C ALA A 112 20.63 -8.05 -36.06
N ALA A 113 19.61 -7.22 -36.32
CA ALA A 113 19.61 -6.26 -37.41
C ALA A 113 20.37 -4.98 -37.02
N ASP A 114 20.90 -4.32 -38.04
CA ASP A 114 21.74 -3.13 -37.93
C ASP A 114 20.99 -1.92 -37.31
N THR A 115 21.73 -1.01 -36.68
CA THR A 115 21.15 0.07 -35.87
C THR A 115 20.66 1.26 -36.70
N THR A 116 19.48 1.15 -37.33
CA THR A 116 18.57 2.29 -37.58
C THR A 116 17.14 1.81 -37.84
N SER A 117 16.21 2.23 -36.96
CA SER A 117 14.77 1.92 -36.89
C SER A 117 14.40 0.82 -35.88
N ALA A 118 13.95 1.24 -34.70
CA ALA A 118 13.19 0.36 -33.81
C ALA A 118 11.82 0.09 -34.45
N THR A 119 11.52 -1.17 -34.80
CA THR A 119 10.18 -1.55 -35.26
C THR A 119 9.17 -1.36 -34.14
N THR A 120 8.34 -0.33 -34.26
CA THR A 120 7.22 -0.09 -33.35
C THR A 120 6.28 -1.28 -33.39
N LEU A 121 6.10 -1.97 -32.26
CA LEU A 121 5.12 -3.05 -32.14
C LEU A 121 3.71 -2.51 -32.44
N ASP A 122 2.94 -3.23 -33.26
CA ASP A 122 1.55 -2.87 -33.54
C ASP A 122 0.70 -3.01 -32.27
N PRO A 123 0.14 -1.92 -31.73
CA PRO A 123 -0.63 -1.98 -30.50
C PRO A 123 -1.97 -2.73 -30.67
N ALA A 124 -2.49 -2.92 -31.90
CA ALA A 124 -3.67 -3.76 -32.16
C ALA A 124 -3.41 -5.27 -32.00
N VAL A 125 -2.12 -5.66 -31.97
CA VAL A 125 -1.66 -7.03 -31.72
C VAL A 125 -1.10 -7.18 -30.31
N PHE A 126 -0.19 -6.27 -29.91
CA PHE A 126 0.63 -6.41 -28.68
C PHE A 126 0.17 -5.54 -27.50
N GLY A 127 -0.81 -4.65 -27.71
CA GLY A 127 -1.14 -3.60 -26.74
C GLY A 127 -0.03 -2.56 -26.62
N ARG A 128 -0.13 -1.68 -25.61
CA ARG A 128 0.85 -0.61 -25.37
C ARG A 128 1.02 -0.34 -23.88
N TRP A 129 2.26 -0.18 -23.43
CA TRP A 129 2.59 0.35 -22.11
C TRP A 129 2.84 1.85 -22.15
N GLU A 130 2.47 2.53 -21.06
CA GLU A 130 2.67 3.96 -20.85
C GLU A 130 3.11 4.19 -19.40
N THR A 131 4.33 4.71 -19.19
CA THR A 131 4.78 5.13 -17.87
C THR A 131 4.25 6.52 -17.56
N LEU A 132 3.51 6.66 -16.46
CA LEU A 132 3.00 7.97 -16.06
C LEU A 132 4.14 8.88 -15.60
N SER A 133 4.02 10.18 -15.91
CA SER A 133 5.09 11.15 -15.72
C SER A 133 5.41 11.47 -14.26
N TYR A 134 4.47 11.20 -13.34
CA TYR A 134 4.62 11.42 -11.91
C TYR A 134 5.10 10.17 -11.15
N ASP A 135 5.68 10.38 -9.98
CA ASP A 135 5.96 9.34 -8.99
C ASP A 135 4.89 9.37 -7.90
N LEU A 136 4.57 8.19 -7.35
CA LEU A 136 3.71 8.09 -6.17
C LEU A 136 4.42 8.65 -4.92
N PRO A 137 3.68 9.29 -3.99
CA PRO A 137 4.22 9.77 -2.71
C PRO A 137 4.35 8.66 -1.65
N LEU A 138 3.93 7.43 -1.98
CA LEU A 138 3.96 6.26 -1.10
C LEU A 138 4.46 5.03 -1.84
N ARG A 139 5.05 4.10 -1.08
CA ARG A 139 5.38 2.75 -1.58
C ARG A 139 4.11 1.92 -1.70
N ALA A 140 3.47 1.94 -2.86
CA ALA A 140 2.21 1.23 -3.09
C ALA A 140 2.42 -0.29 -3.15
N VAL A 141 2.31 -0.95 -2.00
CA VAL A 141 2.42 -2.41 -1.81
C VAL A 141 1.06 -3.10 -1.93
N HIS A 142 0.00 -2.37 -1.61
CA HIS A 142 -1.39 -2.81 -1.60
C HIS A 142 -2.20 -1.88 -2.52
N ALA A 143 -3.04 -2.44 -3.38
CA ALA A 143 -3.90 -1.68 -4.28
C ALA A 143 -5.30 -2.29 -4.36
N THR A 144 -6.34 -1.48 -4.18
CA THR A 144 -7.74 -1.91 -4.32
C THR A 144 -8.52 -0.94 -5.20
N ALA A 145 -9.19 -1.46 -6.22
CA ALA A 145 -10.09 -0.66 -7.07
C ALA A 145 -11.43 -0.41 -6.35
N LEU A 146 -11.93 0.82 -6.43
CA LEU A 146 -13.04 1.32 -5.62
C LEU A 146 -14.34 1.48 -6.41
N LYS A 147 -15.49 1.46 -5.72
CA LYS A 147 -16.83 1.63 -6.32
C LYS A 147 -17.03 2.96 -7.08
N ASN A 148 -16.22 3.97 -6.79
CA ASN A 148 -16.22 5.26 -7.49
C ASN A 148 -15.24 5.34 -8.68
N GLY A 149 -14.61 4.22 -9.07
CA GLY A 149 -13.64 4.15 -10.19
C GLY A 149 -12.20 4.53 -9.82
N LYS A 150 -11.96 4.97 -8.58
CA LYS A 150 -10.62 5.31 -8.07
C LYS A 150 -9.88 4.08 -7.53
N VAL A 151 -8.63 4.25 -7.12
CA VAL A 151 -7.81 3.18 -6.53
C VAL A 151 -7.33 3.61 -5.15
N LEU A 152 -7.59 2.81 -4.11
CA LEU A 152 -6.96 2.96 -2.81
C LEU A 152 -5.59 2.28 -2.87
N LEU A 153 -4.54 3.04 -2.59
CA LEU A 153 -3.15 2.58 -2.46
C LEU A 153 -2.76 2.63 -0.99
N ILE A 154 -2.29 1.52 -0.42
CA ILE A 154 -1.83 1.45 0.97
C ILE A 154 -0.35 1.05 0.98
N ALA A 155 0.44 1.82 1.73
CA ALA A 155 1.81 1.45 2.10
C ALA A 155 1.86 0.90 3.53
N GLY A 156 1.04 1.45 4.45
CA GLY A 156 1.37 1.39 5.87
C GLY A 156 2.68 2.14 6.10
N SER A 157 3.63 1.54 6.81
CA SER A 157 5.02 1.99 6.86
C SER A 157 5.83 1.66 5.59
N GLY A 158 5.28 0.88 4.66
CA GLY A 158 5.87 0.66 3.33
C GLY A 158 7.19 -0.11 3.33
N ASN A 159 7.38 -1.09 4.21
CA ASN A 159 8.66 -1.78 4.40
C ASN A 159 9.79 -0.84 4.91
N VAL A 160 9.47 0.04 5.86
CA VAL A 160 10.41 0.93 6.56
C VAL A 160 10.18 0.79 8.06
N ALA A 161 11.15 0.23 8.80
CA ALA A 161 10.96 -0.06 10.22
C ALA A 161 10.88 1.22 11.07
N GLU A 162 11.56 2.30 10.67
CA GLU A 162 11.49 3.60 11.32
C GLU A 162 10.08 4.19 11.26
N ASP A 163 9.40 4.05 10.12
CA ASP A 163 8.03 4.54 9.92
C ASP A 163 7.03 3.78 10.80
N ASN A 164 7.27 2.49 11.05
CA ASN A 164 6.54 1.71 12.03
C ASN A 164 6.74 2.22 13.47
N VAL A 165 7.97 2.54 13.85
CA VAL A 165 8.31 3.04 15.19
C VAL A 165 7.74 4.44 15.46
N ILE A 166 7.75 5.35 14.48
CA ILE A 166 7.24 6.72 14.64
C ILE A 166 5.73 6.86 14.33
N GLY A 167 5.05 5.78 13.93
CA GLY A 167 3.62 5.79 13.61
C GLY A 167 3.25 6.45 12.27
N ARG A 168 4.18 6.49 11.30
CA ARG A 168 3.97 7.12 9.99
C ARG A 168 3.39 6.10 9.00
N PHE A 169 2.06 6.07 8.88
CA PHE A 169 1.36 5.11 8.01
C PHE A 169 0.66 5.79 6.84
N LEU A 170 1.10 5.49 5.63
CA LEU A 170 0.63 6.16 4.41
C LEU A 170 -0.38 5.31 3.64
N ALA A 171 -1.45 5.97 3.21
CA ALA A 171 -2.38 5.49 2.19
C ALA A 171 -2.93 6.69 1.40
N TYR A 172 -3.24 6.49 0.13
CA TYR A 172 -3.72 7.51 -0.79
C TYR A 172 -4.83 6.96 -1.70
N VAL A 173 -5.82 7.78 -2.04
CA VAL A 173 -6.74 7.50 -3.14
C VAL A 173 -6.18 8.14 -4.41
N LEU A 174 -5.86 7.30 -5.39
CA LEU A 174 -5.50 7.71 -6.75
C LEU A 174 -6.76 7.77 -7.62
N ASP A 175 -6.99 8.92 -8.23
CA ASP A 175 -7.93 9.12 -9.32
C ASP A 175 -7.21 8.81 -10.65
N PRO A 176 -7.51 7.70 -11.34
CA PRO A 176 -6.73 7.23 -12.49
C PRO A 176 -6.96 8.05 -13.77
N ASP A 177 -8.07 8.79 -13.85
CA ASP A 177 -8.42 9.62 -15.01
C ASP A 177 -7.70 10.97 -14.97
N THR A 178 -7.48 11.52 -13.77
CA THR A 178 -6.81 12.83 -13.57
C THR A 178 -5.39 12.74 -13.02
N GLY A 179 -4.96 11.57 -12.52
CA GLY A 179 -3.73 11.41 -11.76
C GLY A 179 -3.77 12.04 -10.35
N LYS A 180 -4.92 12.59 -9.91
CA LYS A 180 -5.03 13.25 -8.61
C LYS A 180 -4.89 12.25 -7.47
N LEU A 181 -3.97 12.56 -6.55
CA LEU A 181 -3.73 11.80 -5.33
C LEU A 181 -4.31 12.52 -4.12
N THR A 182 -5.14 11.83 -3.35
CA THR A 182 -5.75 12.34 -2.10
C THR A 182 -5.20 11.55 -0.92
N SER A 183 -4.56 12.23 0.03
CA SER A 183 -3.97 11.57 1.21
C SER A 183 -5.07 11.08 2.15
N VAL A 184 -5.02 9.80 2.52
CA VAL A 184 -5.97 9.16 3.45
C VAL A 184 -5.23 8.27 4.47
N PRO A 185 -4.35 8.83 5.32
CA PRO A 185 -3.45 8.05 6.19
C PRO A 185 -4.18 6.96 6.99
N VAL A 186 -3.63 5.75 6.99
CA VAL A 186 -4.28 4.59 7.62
C VAL A 186 -4.00 4.58 9.14
N PRO A 187 -4.98 4.31 10.04
CA PRO A 187 -4.80 4.54 11.49
C PRO A 187 -3.88 3.56 12.23
N TYR A 188 -3.21 2.66 11.50
CA TYR A 188 -2.31 1.64 12.03
C TYR A 188 -1.44 1.11 10.88
N ASP A 189 -0.42 0.31 11.19
CA ASP A 189 0.43 -0.25 10.14
C ASP A 189 -0.25 -1.40 9.37
N ALA A 190 -0.95 -1.02 8.30
CA ALA A 190 -1.57 -1.94 7.35
C ALA A 190 -0.58 -2.54 6.33
N PHE A 191 0.73 -2.28 6.44
CA PHE A 191 1.73 -3.06 5.70
C PHE A 191 1.58 -4.54 6.07
N CYS A 192 1.56 -5.42 5.07
CA CYS A 192 1.37 -6.86 5.24
C CYS A 192 -0.03 -7.29 5.74
N SER A 193 -1.03 -6.42 5.54
CA SER A 193 -2.45 -6.75 5.70
C SER A 193 -3.01 -7.46 4.47
N PHE A 194 -4.26 -7.91 4.54
CA PHE A 194 -5.02 -8.31 3.36
C PHE A 194 -6.35 -7.57 3.31
N HIS A 195 -6.88 -7.34 2.10
CA HIS A 195 -8.03 -6.48 1.89
C HIS A 195 -9.06 -7.12 0.96
N VAL A 196 -10.34 -7.02 1.31
CA VAL A 196 -11.47 -7.38 0.44
C VAL A 196 -12.56 -6.30 0.46
N VAL A 197 -13.32 -6.20 -0.63
CA VAL A 197 -14.41 -5.23 -0.80
C VAL A 197 -15.73 -5.83 -0.30
N ASP A 198 -16.47 -5.10 0.54
CA ASP A 198 -17.76 -5.55 1.08
C ASP A 198 -18.94 -5.36 0.08
N ALA A 199 -20.14 -5.81 0.46
CA ALA A 199 -21.35 -5.69 -0.35
C ALA A 199 -21.84 -4.23 -0.58
N ASN A 200 -21.26 -3.26 0.13
CA ASN A 200 -21.51 -1.82 -0.01
C ASN A 200 -20.42 -1.13 -0.86
N GLY A 201 -19.34 -1.86 -1.17
CA GLY A 201 -18.19 -1.36 -1.93
C GLY A 201 -17.14 -0.66 -1.08
N ASP A 202 -17.19 -0.84 0.23
CA ASP A 202 -16.17 -0.35 1.16
C ASP A 202 -15.05 -1.39 1.34
N VAL A 203 -13.82 -0.95 1.61
CA VAL A 203 -12.66 -1.86 1.69
C VAL A 203 -12.44 -2.29 3.14
N LEU A 204 -12.56 -3.59 3.43
CA LEU A 204 -12.19 -4.18 4.72
C LEU A 204 -10.73 -4.60 4.67
N VAL A 205 -9.92 -4.08 5.61
CA VAL A 205 -8.48 -4.35 5.72
C VAL A 205 -8.21 -5.13 7.00
N PHE A 206 -7.61 -6.31 6.86
CA PHE A 206 -7.43 -7.31 7.91
C PHE A 206 -5.95 -7.50 8.24
N GLY A 207 -5.59 -7.31 9.51
CA GLY A 207 -4.24 -7.54 9.97
C GLY A 207 -3.26 -6.52 9.41
N GLY A 208 -1.99 -6.88 9.32
CA GLY A 208 -0.87 -5.98 9.09
C GLY A 208 0.22 -6.23 10.12
N THR A 209 0.95 -5.20 10.54
CA THR A 209 2.07 -5.35 11.50
C THR A 209 1.89 -4.53 12.78
N THR A 210 2.48 -5.03 13.87
CA THR A 210 2.74 -4.24 15.08
C THR A 210 4.22 -3.96 15.30
N ARG A 211 5.12 -4.75 14.70
CA ARG A 211 6.58 -4.59 14.82
C ARG A 211 7.31 -5.42 13.75
N TYR A 212 8.39 -4.84 13.23
CA TYR A 212 9.32 -5.50 12.32
C TYR A 212 10.20 -6.55 13.02
N LYS A 213 10.72 -7.53 12.26
CA LYS A 213 11.72 -8.50 12.72
C LYS A 213 13.05 -7.79 13.02
N THR A 214 13.69 -8.21 14.11
CA THR A 214 15.06 -7.83 14.47
C THR A 214 15.93 -9.09 14.58
N SER A 215 17.21 -8.94 14.95
CA SER A 215 18.06 -10.08 15.31
C SER A 215 17.56 -10.89 16.52
N SER A 216 16.71 -10.29 17.36
CA SER A 216 16.24 -10.83 18.64
C SER A 216 14.71 -10.98 18.75
N SER A 217 13.95 -10.67 17.69
CA SER A 217 12.48 -10.71 17.72
C SER A 217 11.89 -11.01 16.33
N PRO A 218 10.83 -11.83 16.24
CA PRO A 218 10.20 -12.17 14.97
C PRO A 218 9.31 -11.04 14.44
N TRP A 219 8.94 -11.17 13.15
CA TRP A 219 7.78 -10.54 12.55
C TRP A 219 6.53 -10.84 13.39
N VAL A 220 5.68 -9.84 13.65
CA VAL A 220 4.45 -10.01 14.44
C VAL A 220 3.27 -9.27 13.84
N GLY A 221 2.14 -9.96 13.77
CA GLY A 221 0.92 -9.44 13.15
C GLY A 221 0.18 -8.42 14.01
N SER A 222 -0.54 -7.53 13.33
CA SER A 222 -1.64 -6.75 13.90
C SER A 222 -2.92 -7.59 13.91
N ASN A 223 -3.74 -7.49 14.96
CA ASN A 223 -5.08 -8.08 14.97
C ASN A 223 -6.18 -7.08 14.55
N LYS A 224 -5.79 -5.82 14.27
CA LYS A 224 -6.73 -4.75 13.93
C LYS A 224 -7.40 -5.02 12.59
N VAL A 225 -8.62 -4.53 12.49
CA VAL A 225 -9.41 -4.51 11.25
C VAL A 225 -10.01 -3.13 11.10
N TYR A 226 -9.92 -2.57 9.90
CA TYR A 226 -10.50 -1.28 9.56
C TYR A 226 -11.32 -1.39 8.27
N LYS A 227 -12.38 -0.59 8.18
CA LYS A 227 -13.13 -0.37 6.96
C LYS A 227 -12.80 1.01 6.39
N PHE A 228 -12.33 1.08 5.16
CA PHE A 228 -12.25 2.32 4.41
C PHE A 228 -13.61 2.57 3.73
N VAL A 229 -14.33 3.57 4.21
CA VAL A 229 -15.62 3.98 3.64
C VAL A 229 -15.35 4.84 2.42
N VAL A 230 -15.71 4.36 1.23
CA VAL A 230 -15.22 4.94 -0.03
C VAL A 230 -15.81 6.33 -0.32
N ASP A 231 -17.06 6.56 0.10
CA ASP A 231 -17.77 7.81 -0.23
C ASP A 231 -17.27 8.99 0.60
N THR A 232 -16.98 8.75 1.89
CA THR A 232 -16.40 9.74 2.81
C THR A 232 -14.87 9.77 2.80
N GLN A 233 -14.23 8.74 2.23
CA GLN A 233 -12.78 8.50 2.28
C GLN A 233 -12.21 8.44 3.70
N THR A 234 -12.99 7.89 4.65
CA THR A 234 -12.63 7.78 6.07
C THR A 234 -12.41 6.35 6.52
N TRP A 235 -11.57 6.18 7.53
CA TRP A 235 -11.28 4.89 8.17
C TRP A 235 -12.16 4.69 9.41
N VAL A 236 -12.92 3.59 9.43
CA VAL A 236 -13.75 3.17 10.55
C VAL A 236 -13.13 1.93 11.20
N ALA A 237 -12.89 1.95 12.50
CA ALA A 237 -12.40 0.79 13.24
C ALA A 237 -13.48 -0.30 13.31
N MET A 238 -13.13 -1.54 12.99
CA MET A 238 -14.01 -2.70 13.10
C MET A 238 -13.59 -3.58 14.30
N PRO A 239 -14.48 -4.47 14.79
CA PRO A 239 -14.11 -5.47 15.79
C PRO A 239 -12.88 -6.26 15.35
N SER A 240 -11.86 -6.33 16.21
CA SER A 240 -10.56 -6.93 15.90
C SER A 240 -10.60 -8.46 15.87
N MET A 241 -9.66 -9.06 15.14
CA MET A 241 -9.45 -10.51 15.09
C MET A 241 -8.99 -11.07 16.45
N GLY A 242 -9.18 -12.37 16.66
CA GLY A 242 -8.79 -13.05 17.89
C GLY A 242 -7.28 -13.23 18.09
N ASP A 243 -6.47 -13.01 17.06
CA ASP A 243 -5.00 -12.97 17.09
C ASP A 243 -4.46 -12.04 15.99
N GLY A 244 -3.19 -11.66 16.09
CA GLY A 244 -2.48 -10.91 15.07
C GLY A 244 -2.32 -11.70 13.77
N ARG A 245 -2.29 -11.00 12.63
CA ARG A 245 -2.01 -11.60 11.32
C ARG A 245 -1.18 -10.66 10.45
N TRP A 246 0.09 -10.98 10.26
CA TRP A 246 0.94 -10.48 9.17
C TRP A 246 0.90 -11.50 8.03
N TYR A 247 0.58 -11.10 6.80
CA TYR A 247 0.32 -12.00 5.65
C TYR A 247 -0.87 -12.98 5.81
N PRO A 248 -2.05 -12.56 6.27
CA PRO A 248 -3.28 -13.35 6.12
C PRO A 248 -3.77 -13.36 4.66
N THR A 249 -4.63 -14.31 4.29
CA THR A 249 -5.57 -14.10 3.16
C THR A 249 -6.98 -13.98 3.72
N ALA A 250 -7.75 -13.01 3.24
CA ALA A 250 -9.19 -12.90 3.49
C ALA A 250 -9.96 -13.19 2.20
N VAL A 251 -11.05 -13.96 2.24
CA VAL A 251 -11.83 -14.31 1.03
C VAL A 251 -13.34 -14.27 1.30
N SER A 252 -14.10 -13.68 0.38
CA SER A 252 -15.55 -13.49 0.49
C SER A 252 -16.35 -14.64 -0.14
N ASP A 253 -17.44 -15.09 0.52
CA ASP A 253 -18.41 -16.01 -0.07
C ASP A 253 -19.65 -15.33 -0.66
N GLY A 254 -20.52 -16.12 -1.31
CA GLY A 254 -21.76 -15.62 -1.87
C GLY A 254 -22.74 -15.05 -0.84
N SER A 255 -22.61 -15.36 0.46
CA SER A 255 -23.41 -14.73 1.51
C SER A 255 -22.94 -13.30 1.83
N GLY A 256 -21.69 -12.96 1.51
CA GLY A 256 -21.03 -11.71 1.88
C GLY A 256 -20.21 -11.78 3.17
N LYS A 257 -20.00 -13.00 3.72
CA LYS A 257 -19.10 -13.23 4.85
C LYS A 257 -17.67 -13.41 4.36
N VAL A 258 -16.72 -13.04 5.21
CA VAL A 258 -15.29 -13.03 4.89
C VAL A 258 -14.55 -14.04 5.76
N TYR A 259 -13.79 -14.95 5.16
CA TYR A 259 -12.98 -15.93 5.89
C TYR A 259 -11.51 -15.53 5.88
N VAL A 260 -10.90 -15.38 7.05
CA VAL A 260 -9.51 -14.97 7.21
C VAL A 260 -8.66 -16.16 7.65
N TYR A 261 -7.66 -16.50 6.85
CA TYR A 261 -6.74 -17.62 7.05
C TYR A 261 -5.31 -17.16 7.26
N SER A 262 -4.56 -17.96 8.02
CA SER A 262 -3.11 -17.81 8.20
C SER A 262 -2.68 -16.44 8.77
N GLY A 263 -1.40 -16.13 8.62
CA GLY A 263 -0.71 -14.94 9.09
C GLY A 263 0.20 -15.21 10.30
N TYR A 264 1.24 -14.39 10.50
CA TYR A 264 1.99 -14.42 11.76
C TYR A 264 1.20 -13.77 12.89
N THR A 265 1.13 -14.47 14.03
CA THR A 265 0.52 -14.04 15.29
C THR A 265 1.25 -12.87 15.94
N ALA A 266 0.71 -12.37 17.07
CA ALA A 266 1.44 -11.46 17.96
C ALA A 266 2.74 -12.07 18.54
N THR A 267 2.97 -13.39 18.38
CA THR A 267 4.18 -14.11 18.81
C THR A 267 5.11 -14.53 17.66
N GLY A 268 4.72 -14.31 16.39
CA GLY A 268 5.50 -14.71 15.21
C GLY A 268 5.37 -16.19 14.81
N ALA A 269 4.41 -16.91 15.41
CA ALA A 269 3.97 -18.22 14.94
C ALA A 269 3.00 -18.04 13.75
N VAL A 270 2.88 -19.02 12.85
CA VAL A 270 1.81 -18.99 11.84
C VAL A 270 0.53 -19.48 12.52
N THR A 271 -0.56 -18.71 12.44
CA THR A 271 -1.82 -19.14 13.05
C THR A 271 -2.52 -20.22 12.22
N THR A 272 -2.92 -21.29 12.89
CA THR A 272 -3.73 -22.39 12.34
C THR A 272 -5.21 -22.24 12.67
N SER A 273 -5.60 -21.12 13.30
CA SER A 273 -6.97 -20.78 13.71
C SER A 273 -7.55 -19.71 12.77
N PRO A 274 -8.26 -20.10 11.70
CA PRO A 274 -8.99 -19.18 10.84
C PRO A 274 -10.28 -18.69 11.50
N GLU A 275 -10.76 -17.55 11.03
CA GLU A 275 -11.93 -16.86 11.59
C GLU A 275 -12.83 -16.36 10.45
N MET A 276 -14.15 -16.48 10.64
CA MET A 276 -15.15 -15.92 9.75
C MET A 276 -15.67 -14.60 10.33
N PHE A 277 -15.63 -13.54 9.54
CA PHE A 277 -16.18 -12.23 9.83
C PHE A 277 -17.52 -12.04 9.12
N ASP A 278 -18.45 -11.39 9.81
CA ASP A 278 -19.72 -10.93 9.25
C ASP A 278 -19.74 -9.39 9.18
N PRO A 279 -19.48 -8.79 8.00
CA PRO A 279 -19.44 -7.33 7.84
C PRO A 279 -20.75 -6.62 8.23
N ALA A 280 -21.89 -7.31 8.12
CA ALA A 280 -23.20 -6.72 8.42
C ALA A 280 -23.47 -6.57 9.93
N THR A 281 -22.81 -7.37 10.77
CA THR A 281 -22.99 -7.37 12.23
C THR A 281 -21.71 -7.04 13.01
N GLY A 282 -20.56 -6.98 12.34
CA GLY A 282 -19.24 -6.88 12.98
C GLY A 282 -18.83 -8.15 13.76
N SER A 283 -19.56 -9.25 13.62
CA SER A 283 -19.35 -10.45 14.45
C SER A 283 -18.26 -11.36 13.91
N TRP A 284 -17.50 -11.96 14.83
CA TRP A 284 -16.49 -12.98 14.54
C TRP A 284 -16.94 -14.37 14.97
N THR A 285 -16.65 -15.38 14.15
CA THR A 285 -16.86 -16.79 14.46
C THR A 285 -15.58 -17.56 14.17
N ARG A 286 -15.02 -18.27 15.17
CA ARG A 286 -13.91 -19.20 14.94
C ARG A 286 -14.42 -20.41 14.15
N ILE A 287 -13.66 -20.83 13.14
CA ILE A 287 -14.00 -21.97 12.28
C ILE A 287 -12.91 -23.05 12.39
N ALA A 288 -13.15 -24.24 11.82
CA ALA A 288 -12.25 -25.38 11.99
C ALA A 288 -10.85 -25.11 11.43
N GLY A 289 -9.82 -25.33 12.27
CA GLY A 289 -8.42 -25.05 11.94
C GLY A 289 -7.92 -25.73 10.66
N ARG A 290 -7.21 -24.98 9.82
CA ARG A 290 -6.61 -25.50 8.58
C ARG A 290 -5.20 -24.94 8.43
N ASP A 291 -4.23 -25.85 8.43
CA ASP A 291 -2.82 -25.51 8.24
C ASP A 291 -2.61 -25.07 6.79
N LEU A 292 -2.42 -23.77 6.61
CA LEU A 292 -2.12 -23.11 5.35
C LEU A 292 -0.90 -22.18 5.57
N PRO A 293 -0.01 -22.05 4.58
CA PRO A 293 1.11 -21.09 4.60
C PRO A 293 0.60 -19.63 4.58
N LEU A 294 1.51 -18.65 4.58
CA LEU A 294 1.15 -17.22 4.53
C LEU A 294 0.63 -16.84 3.13
N TYR A 295 -0.19 -15.78 3.04
CA TYR A 295 -0.94 -15.40 1.82
C TYR A 295 -1.38 -16.61 0.96
N PRO A 296 -2.14 -17.57 1.52
CA PRO A 296 -2.57 -18.72 0.73
C PRO A 296 -3.48 -18.25 -0.41
N GLY A 297 -3.21 -18.68 -1.64
CA GLY A 297 -4.06 -18.41 -2.80
C GLY A 297 -5.41 -19.10 -2.65
N LEU A 298 -6.42 -18.34 -2.24
CA LEU A 298 -7.76 -18.83 -1.90
C LEU A 298 -8.83 -18.27 -2.85
N HIS A 299 -9.65 -19.17 -3.40
CA HIS A 299 -10.73 -18.84 -4.34
C HIS A 299 -12.06 -19.44 -3.87
N THR A 300 -13.16 -18.72 -4.04
CA THR A 300 -14.52 -19.21 -3.72
C THR A 300 -15.09 -20.00 -4.89
N ALA A 301 -15.37 -21.29 -4.69
CA ALA A 301 -15.98 -22.16 -5.69
C ALA A 301 -17.50 -21.97 -5.76
N ALA A 302 -18.12 -22.39 -6.87
CA ALA A 302 -19.54 -22.25 -7.14
C ALA A 302 -20.44 -22.84 -6.04
N ASP A 303 -20.03 -23.93 -5.41
CA ASP A 303 -20.79 -24.59 -4.34
C ASP A 303 -20.53 -24.04 -2.92
N GLY A 304 -19.70 -22.99 -2.80
CA GLY A 304 -19.36 -22.36 -1.51
C GLY A 304 -18.20 -23.02 -0.76
N ARG A 305 -17.54 -24.04 -1.32
CA ARG A 305 -16.22 -24.47 -0.86
C ARG A 305 -15.16 -23.41 -1.21
N LEU A 306 -14.07 -23.39 -0.44
CA LEU A 306 -12.87 -22.61 -0.74
C LEU A 306 -11.81 -23.50 -1.38
N PHE A 307 -11.23 -23.06 -2.48
CA PHE A 307 -10.09 -23.70 -3.12
C PHE A 307 -8.78 -23.05 -2.66
N TYR A 308 -7.85 -23.85 -2.13
CA TYR A 308 -6.46 -23.45 -1.96
C TYR A 308 -5.63 -23.97 -3.13
N SER A 309 -5.01 -23.06 -3.88
CA SER A 309 -4.31 -23.33 -5.14
C SER A 309 -2.88 -23.87 -4.99
N GLY A 310 -2.32 -23.84 -3.78
CA GLY A 310 -0.89 -24.11 -3.55
C GLY A 310 -0.02 -22.86 -3.63
N ALA A 311 -0.45 -21.78 -4.29
CA ALA A 311 0.27 -20.50 -4.27
C ALA A 311 0.28 -19.92 -2.85
N HIS A 312 1.44 -19.41 -2.41
CA HIS A 312 1.64 -18.97 -1.03
C HIS A 312 2.88 -18.08 -0.87
N TYR A 313 3.09 -17.58 0.35
CA TYR A 313 4.30 -16.88 0.78
C TYR A 313 4.99 -17.58 1.96
N GLY A 314 6.33 -17.53 1.95
CA GLY A 314 7.19 -18.01 3.04
C GLY A 314 7.41 -19.52 3.06
N SER A 315 8.43 -19.95 3.83
CA SER A 315 8.86 -21.35 3.91
C SER A 315 8.03 -22.23 4.86
N LYS A 316 7.27 -21.64 5.79
CA LYS A 316 6.46 -22.40 6.76
C LYS A 316 5.18 -22.92 6.10
N LEU A 317 4.95 -24.23 6.20
CA LEU A 317 3.81 -24.95 5.61
C LEU A 317 3.74 -24.90 4.06
N ASN A 318 4.86 -24.61 3.40
CA ASN A 318 4.98 -24.54 1.93
C ASN A 318 4.68 -25.86 1.20
N THR A 319 4.71 -27.00 1.90
CA THR A 319 4.34 -28.33 1.38
C THR A 319 2.83 -28.64 1.48
N ALA A 320 1.99 -27.66 1.86
CA ALA A 320 0.55 -27.83 1.87
C ALA A 320 0.02 -28.13 0.45
N LEU A 321 -0.56 -29.32 0.26
CA LEU A 321 -1.19 -29.72 -1.00
C LEU A 321 -2.38 -28.80 -1.37
N PRO A 322 -2.59 -28.49 -2.67
CA PRO A 322 -3.81 -27.84 -3.13
C PRO A 322 -5.06 -28.67 -2.81
N LYS A 323 -6.14 -28.02 -2.40
CA LYS A 323 -7.37 -28.70 -1.92
C LYS A 323 -8.60 -27.81 -2.03
N LEU A 324 -9.74 -28.42 -2.30
CA LEU A 324 -11.06 -27.79 -2.24
C LEU A 324 -11.74 -28.21 -0.93
N PHE A 325 -12.19 -27.27 -0.11
CA PHE A 325 -12.69 -27.56 1.24
C PHE A 325 -13.84 -26.66 1.68
N HIS A 326 -14.77 -27.23 2.43
CA HIS A 326 -15.86 -26.47 3.07
C HIS A 326 -15.30 -25.61 4.21
N PRO A 327 -15.53 -24.29 4.27
CA PRO A 327 -14.88 -23.41 5.24
C PRO A 327 -15.25 -23.71 6.71
N ILE A 328 -16.53 -24.00 7.00
CA ILE A 328 -16.98 -24.30 8.38
C ILE A 328 -16.63 -25.72 8.84
N THR A 329 -17.10 -26.76 8.13
CA THR A 329 -16.91 -28.16 8.53
C THR A 329 -15.51 -28.69 8.24
N GLY A 330 -14.78 -28.03 7.33
CA GLY A 330 -13.46 -28.45 6.88
C GLY A 330 -13.45 -29.71 6.02
N ALA A 331 -14.60 -30.28 5.63
CA ALA A 331 -14.66 -31.41 4.71
C ALA A 331 -13.94 -31.05 3.41
N LYS A 332 -13.04 -31.92 2.92
CA LYS A 332 -12.06 -31.59 1.87
C LYS A 332 -11.96 -32.66 0.78
N VAL A 333 -11.66 -32.21 -0.42
CA VAL A 333 -11.21 -33.00 -1.57
C VAL A 333 -9.80 -32.50 -1.92
N SER A 334 -8.83 -33.41 -1.98
CA SER A 334 -7.46 -33.07 -2.40
C SER A 334 -7.40 -32.93 -3.91
N VAL A 335 -6.63 -31.97 -4.42
CA VAL A 335 -6.25 -31.99 -5.85
C VAL A 335 -5.12 -33.00 -6.04
N THR A 336 -5.13 -33.71 -7.17
CA THR A 336 -4.09 -34.68 -7.51
C THR A 336 -3.27 -34.23 -8.72
N GLY A 337 -2.00 -34.64 -8.81
CA GLY A 337 -1.12 -34.29 -9.93
C GLY A 337 0.33 -34.70 -9.69
N SER A 338 0.96 -35.37 -10.65
CA SER A 338 2.33 -35.91 -10.53
C SER A 338 3.45 -34.90 -10.82
N THR A 339 3.11 -33.64 -11.11
CA THR A 339 4.08 -32.59 -11.50
C THR A 339 4.04 -31.35 -10.61
N MET A 340 3.41 -31.47 -9.43
CA MET A 340 3.36 -30.45 -8.37
C MET A 340 4.72 -30.29 -7.69
N ASP A 341 5.47 -29.25 -8.02
CA ASP A 341 6.64 -28.81 -7.26
C ASP A 341 6.19 -27.82 -6.16
N LEU A 342 5.68 -28.35 -5.04
CA LEU A 342 5.01 -27.57 -3.99
C LEU A 342 5.95 -26.56 -3.32
N THR A 343 7.22 -26.93 -3.10
CA THR A 343 8.21 -26.03 -2.47
C THR A 343 8.51 -24.82 -3.34
N ARG A 344 8.25 -24.90 -4.66
CA ARG A 344 8.40 -23.81 -5.63
C ARG A 344 7.08 -23.09 -5.96
N ARG A 345 5.99 -23.35 -5.25
CA ARG A 345 4.76 -22.52 -5.31
C ARG A 345 4.84 -21.23 -4.46
N ASN A 346 5.91 -21.05 -3.69
CA ASN A 346 6.18 -19.81 -2.96
C ASN A 346 6.30 -18.63 -3.94
N HIS A 347 5.61 -17.51 -3.70
CA HIS A 347 5.54 -16.35 -4.59
C HIS A 347 4.99 -16.62 -6.01
N ALA A 348 4.25 -17.71 -6.20
CA ALA A 348 3.37 -17.89 -7.36
C ALA A 348 2.11 -17.03 -7.22
N MET A 349 1.42 -16.75 -8.33
CA MET A 349 0.06 -16.19 -8.30
C MET A 349 -0.96 -17.21 -8.78
N SER A 350 -2.20 -17.08 -8.31
CA SER A 350 -3.34 -17.84 -8.83
C SER A 350 -4.59 -16.97 -8.96
N ALA A 351 -5.42 -17.23 -9.98
CA ALA A 351 -6.65 -16.50 -10.26
C ALA A 351 -7.74 -17.42 -10.84
N LEU A 352 -9.01 -17.12 -10.57
CA LEU A 352 -10.17 -17.76 -11.19
C LEU A 352 -10.41 -17.13 -12.57
N VAL A 353 -9.85 -17.75 -13.62
CA VAL A 353 -9.75 -17.16 -14.96
C VAL A 353 -10.95 -17.49 -15.84
N GLY A 354 -11.20 -16.63 -16.84
CA GLY A 354 -12.32 -16.79 -17.76
C GLY A 354 -13.62 -16.32 -17.14
N SER A 355 -14.72 -17.01 -17.44
CA SER A 355 -15.99 -16.78 -16.78
C SER A 355 -16.09 -17.65 -15.52
N ALA A 356 -16.53 -17.08 -14.40
CA ALA A 356 -16.49 -17.73 -13.10
C ALA A 356 -17.36 -19.00 -13.03
N ASP A 357 -18.36 -19.14 -13.90
CA ASP A 357 -19.17 -20.36 -14.09
C ASP A 357 -18.42 -21.50 -14.80
N GLN A 358 -17.21 -21.25 -15.34
CA GLN A 358 -16.30 -22.28 -15.85
C GLN A 358 -15.38 -22.86 -14.76
N GLN A 359 -15.40 -22.30 -13.54
CA GLN A 359 -14.69 -22.81 -12.36
C GLN A 359 -13.18 -23.11 -12.54
N LEU A 360 -12.52 -22.45 -13.51
CA LEU A 360 -11.15 -22.72 -13.89
C LEU A 360 -10.15 -21.82 -13.15
N VAL A 361 -9.32 -22.40 -12.28
CA VAL A 361 -8.26 -21.65 -11.58
C VAL A 361 -6.92 -21.87 -12.27
N TRP A 362 -6.25 -20.78 -12.64
CA TRP A 362 -4.89 -20.78 -13.18
C TRP A 362 -3.88 -20.49 -12.07
N VAL A 363 -2.73 -21.17 -12.08
CA VAL A 363 -1.62 -20.98 -11.13
C VAL A 363 -0.31 -20.89 -11.90
N ALA A 364 0.42 -19.79 -11.79
CA ALA A 364 1.60 -19.52 -12.61
C ALA A 364 2.82 -19.04 -11.79
N GLY A 365 4.00 -19.50 -12.23
CA GLY A 365 5.29 -19.05 -11.70
C GLY A 365 5.59 -19.56 -10.28
N GLY A 366 6.46 -18.82 -9.60
CA GLY A 366 6.90 -19.07 -8.22
C GLY A 366 8.30 -19.69 -8.08
N GLY A 367 8.79 -19.71 -6.84
CA GLY A 367 10.01 -20.37 -6.41
C GLY A 367 11.31 -19.58 -6.64
N PHE A 368 12.38 -20.02 -5.98
CA PHE A 368 13.77 -19.64 -6.29
C PHE A 368 14.61 -20.91 -6.38
N PRO A 369 15.16 -21.27 -7.56
CA PRO A 369 15.02 -20.59 -8.85
C PRO A 369 13.56 -20.52 -9.32
N ALA A 370 13.22 -19.46 -10.07
CA ALA A 370 11.87 -19.22 -10.55
C ALA A 370 11.38 -20.27 -11.56
N LEU A 371 10.07 -20.50 -11.57
CA LEU A 371 9.37 -21.37 -12.51
C LEU A 371 8.86 -20.60 -13.72
N GLY A 372 9.02 -21.19 -14.91
CA GLY A 372 8.31 -20.79 -16.14
C GLY A 372 7.08 -21.64 -16.44
N THR A 373 6.67 -22.51 -15.52
CA THR A 373 5.50 -23.38 -15.68
C THR A 373 4.23 -22.73 -15.13
N SER A 374 3.09 -23.10 -15.71
CA SER A 374 1.78 -22.79 -15.19
C SER A 374 0.85 -24.02 -15.28
N TYR A 375 -0.24 -23.99 -14.52
CA TYR A 375 -1.15 -25.11 -14.34
C TYR A 375 -2.57 -24.59 -14.17
N PHE A 376 -3.55 -25.38 -14.59
CA PHE A 376 -4.96 -25.16 -14.32
C PHE A 376 -5.49 -26.21 -13.36
N VAL A 377 -6.50 -25.85 -12.58
CA VAL A 377 -7.36 -26.78 -11.84
C VAL A 377 -8.79 -26.41 -12.17
N ASP A 378 -9.57 -27.38 -12.63
CA ASP A 378 -11.01 -27.27 -12.79
C ASP A 378 -11.67 -27.62 -11.44
N LEU A 379 -12.56 -26.77 -10.93
CA LEU A 379 -13.22 -26.97 -9.63
C LEU A 379 -14.60 -27.62 -9.73
N ASP A 380 -15.18 -27.74 -10.94
CA ASP A 380 -16.41 -28.51 -11.18
C ASP A 380 -16.12 -30.03 -11.32
N ASP A 381 -14.87 -30.41 -11.60
CA ASP A 381 -14.41 -31.79 -11.55
C ASP A 381 -14.63 -32.41 -10.15
N ALA A 382 -15.36 -33.53 -10.09
CA ALA A 382 -15.61 -34.25 -8.83
C ALA A 382 -14.32 -34.80 -8.16
N ALA A 383 -13.26 -34.98 -8.95
CA ALA A 383 -11.93 -35.38 -8.52
C ALA A 383 -10.89 -34.43 -9.17
N PRO A 384 -10.76 -33.18 -8.68
CA PRO A 384 -10.01 -32.14 -9.36
C PRO A 384 -8.53 -32.49 -9.45
N ALA A 385 -7.91 -32.18 -10.59
CA ALA A 385 -6.52 -32.49 -10.87
C ALA A 385 -5.78 -31.30 -11.51
N GLU A 386 -4.46 -31.25 -11.34
CA GLU A 386 -3.64 -30.27 -12.07
C GLU A 386 -3.49 -30.65 -13.54
N ILE A 387 -3.95 -29.74 -14.41
CA ILE A 387 -3.75 -29.79 -15.85
C ILE A 387 -2.58 -28.86 -16.19
N ARG A 388 -1.55 -29.36 -16.88
CA ARG A 388 -0.43 -28.52 -17.31
C ARG A 388 -0.93 -27.39 -18.22
N GLY A 389 -0.60 -26.15 -17.86
CA GLY A 389 -0.87 -24.96 -18.65
C GLY A 389 0.29 -24.56 -19.58
N PRO A 390 0.16 -23.44 -20.30
CA PRO A 390 1.21 -22.90 -21.14
C PRO A 390 2.42 -22.48 -20.30
N ALA A 391 3.61 -22.47 -20.91
CA ALA A 391 4.78 -21.88 -20.27
C ALA A 391 4.65 -20.35 -20.24
N LEU A 392 5.08 -19.73 -19.14
CA LEU A 392 5.25 -18.28 -19.07
C LEU A 392 6.35 -17.83 -20.04
N PRO A 393 6.33 -16.58 -20.54
CA PRO A 393 7.34 -16.07 -21.48
C PRO A 393 8.77 -16.17 -20.97
N ALA A 394 8.94 -16.01 -19.66
CA ALA A 394 10.19 -16.27 -18.93
C ALA A 394 9.85 -16.84 -17.54
N PRO A 395 10.78 -17.55 -16.87
CA PRO A 395 10.60 -17.99 -15.49
C PRO A 395 10.51 -16.81 -14.51
N LYS A 396 9.45 -16.77 -13.69
CA LYS A 396 9.22 -15.67 -12.73
C LYS A 396 8.48 -16.09 -11.46
N ALA A 397 8.98 -15.60 -10.33
CA ALA A 397 8.24 -15.41 -9.09
C ALA A 397 7.66 -13.98 -9.07
N TYR A 398 6.81 -13.66 -8.09
CA TYR A 398 6.17 -12.34 -7.95
C TYR A 398 5.27 -11.92 -9.13
N VAL A 399 4.64 -12.90 -9.80
CA VAL A 399 3.73 -12.66 -10.92
C VAL A 399 2.55 -11.77 -10.46
N SER A 400 2.15 -10.82 -11.30
CA SER A 400 0.89 -10.08 -11.13
C SER A 400 -0.09 -10.47 -12.25
N MET A 401 -1.38 -10.61 -11.91
CA MET A 401 -2.45 -10.96 -12.84
C MET A 401 -3.62 -9.98 -12.71
N ALA A 402 -4.25 -9.62 -13.83
CA ALA A 402 -5.48 -8.84 -13.85
C ALA A 402 -6.44 -9.36 -14.92
N HIS A 403 -7.69 -9.67 -14.54
CA HIS A 403 -8.74 -10.04 -15.49
C HIS A 403 -9.14 -8.86 -16.38
N LEU A 404 -9.54 -9.13 -17.62
CA LEU A 404 -9.98 -8.12 -18.58
C LEU A 404 -11.48 -8.30 -18.92
N PRO A 405 -12.20 -7.24 -19.36
CA PRO A 405 -13.65 -7.33 -19.57
C PRO A 405 -14.06 -8.28 -20.72
N ASP A 406 -13.12 -8.66 -21.59
CA ASP A 406 -13.29 -9.66 -22.65
C ASP A 406 -13.14 -11.12 -22.16
N LEU A 407 -13.04 -11.33 -20.84
CA LEU A 407 -12.81 -12.61 -20.14
C LEU A 407 -11.36 -13.15 -20.23
N THR A 408 -10.46 -12.44 -20.91
CA THR A 408 -9.03 -12.79 -20.90
C THR A 408 -8.35 -12.35 -19.60
N THR A 409 -7.10 -12.73 -19.37
CA THR A 409 -6.35 -12.32 -18.18
C THR A 409 -4.92 -11.95 -18.55
N VAL A 410 -4.50 -10.71 -18.24
CA VAL A 410 -3.10 -10.30 -18.42
C VAL A 410 -2.25 -10.83 -17.26
N GLU A 411 -1.06 -11.31 -17.59
CA GLU A 411 0.01 -11.63 -16.64
C GLU A 411 1.19 -10.69 -16.92
N THR A 412 1.77 -10.11 -15.86
CA THR A 412 2.83 -9.10 -15.98
C THR A 412 3.75 -9.08 -14.76
N GLY A 413 4.90 -8.40 -14.91
CA GLY A 413 5.91 -8.30 -13.87
C GLY A 413 6.55 -9.64 -13.52
N GLY A 414 6.97 -9.73 -12.27
CA GLY A 414 7.72 -10.84 -11.72
C GLY A 414 9.23 -10.72 -11.94
N GLY A 415 9.96 -11.72 -11.46
CA GLY A 415 11.40 -11.80 -11.60
C GLY A 415 11.97 -13.19 -11.28
N THR A 416 13.18 -13.46 -11.75
CA THR A 416 13.96 -14.65 -11.34
C THR A 416 14.56 -14.49 -9.93
N GLY A 417 14.52 -13.26 -9.41
CA GLY A 417 14.88 -12.82 -8.07
C GLY A 417 14.36 -11.39 -7.85
N THR A 418 14.44 -10.87 -6.64
CA THR A 418 13.93 -9.52 -6.31
C THR A 418 14.59 -8.42 -7.16
N ALA A 419 15.92 -8.48 -7.29
CA ALA A 419 16.73 -7.58 -8.12
C ALA A 419 16.87 -8.04 -9.59
N SER A 420 16.04 -8.98 -10.05
CA SER A 420 16.15 -9.59 -11.39
C SER A 420 14.78 -9.63 -12.07
N PRO A 421 14.27 -8.47 -12.50
CA PRO A 421 12.94 -8.33 -13.09
C PRO A 421 12.80 -9.04 -14.43
N VAL A 422 11.59 -9.51 -14.71
CA VAL A 422 11.11 -9.98 -16.02
C VAL A 422 10.17 -8.90 -16.56
N TYR A 423 10.31 -8.55 -17.84
CA TYR A 423 9.56 -7.44 -18.47
C TYR A 423 8.46 -7.94 -19.42
N GLU A 424 8.57 -9.20 -19.82
CA GLU A 424 7.67 -9.90 -20.72
C GLU A 424 6.27 -10.03 -20.08
N THR A 425 5.29 -9.51 -20.81
CA THR A 425 3.85 -9.54 -20.48
C THR A 425 3.15 -10.49 -21.45
N SER A 426 2.06 -11.12 -21.02
CA SER A 426 1.21 -11.93 -21.90
C SER A 426 -0.25 -11.86 -21.50
N ILE A 427 -1.15 -12.16 -22.44
CA ILE A 427 -2.56 -12.36 -22.14
C ILE A 427 -2.89 -13.84 -22.32
N LEU A 428 -3.51 -14.42 -21.30
CA LEU A 428 -4.12 -15.74 -21.34
C LEU A 428 -5.52 -15.64 -21.96
N GLU A 429 -5.76 -16.43 -23.00
CA GLU A 429 -7.11 -16.87 -23.40
C GLU A 429 -7.45 -18.15 -22.61
N PRO A 430 -8.39 -18.12 -21.64
CA PRO A 430 -8.66 -19.26 -20.76
C PRO A 430 -9.30 -20.45 -21.48
N THR A 431 -10.08 -20.19 -22.55
CA THR A 431 -10.82 -21.23 -23.28
C THR A 431 -9.88 -22.14 -24.08
N THR A 432 -8.93 -21.55 -24.82
CA THR A 432 -7.89 -22.27 -25.57
C THR A 432 -6.68 -22.62 -24.72
N ARG A 433 -6.56 -22.02 -23.52
CA ARG A 433 -5.44 -22.15 -22.59
C ARG A 433 -4.10 -21.69 -23.21
N THR A 434 -4.15 -20.67 -24.07
CA THR A 434 -2.97 -20.12 -24.78
C THR A 434 -2.55 -18.77 -24.22
N LEU A 435 -1.24 -18.56 -24.05
CA LEU A 435 -0.65 -17.25 -23.78
C LEU A 435 -0.22 -16.57 -25.09
N SER A 436 -0.68 -15.35 -25.30
CA SER A 436 -0.28 -14.47 -26.39
C SER A 436 0.72 -13.42 -25.87
N PRO A 437 1.94 -13.32 -26.44
CA PRO A 437 2.92 -12.30 -26.05
C PRO A 437 2.41 -10.89 -26.29
N MET A 438 2.57 -10.02 -25.29
CA MET A 438 2.24 -8.60 -25.37
C MET A 438 3.51 -7.74 -25.42
N ALA A 439 3.35 -6.44 -25.62
CA ALA A 439 4.44 -5.49 -25.44
C ALA A 439 5.04 -5.65 -24.02
N PRO A 440 6.37 -5.63 -23.86
CA PRO A 440 6.99 -5.67 -22.54
C PRO A 440 6.76 -4.33 -21.82
N HIS A 441 6.64 -4.39 -20.50
CA HIS A 441 6.63 -3.19 -19.66
C HIS A 441 8.06 -2.65 -19.48
N THR A 442 8.21 -1.42 -18.98
CA THR A 442 9.52 -0.76 -18.89
C THR A 442 10.00 -0.51 -17.46
N VAL A 443 9.10 -0.54 -16.49
CA VAL A 443 9.42 -0.34 -15.07
C VAL A 443 9.53 -1.70 -14.37
N PRO A 444 10.58 -1.99 -13.59
CA PRO A 444 10.73 -3.28 -12.92
C PRO A 444 9.63 -3.53 -11.88
N ARG A 445 8.89 -4.64 -12.00
CA ARG A 445 7.81 -5.05 -11.08
C ARG A 445 8.14 -6.40 -10.46
N THR A 446 8.77 -6.43 -9.30
CA THR A 446 9.11 -7.69 -8.60
C THR A 446 8.30 -7.85 -7.31
N TYR A 447 8.95 -8.14 -6.19
CA TYR A 447 8.30 -8.23 -4.87
C TYR A 447 7.58 -6.92 -4.53
N HIS A 448 6.50 -6.97 -3.74
CA HIS A 448 5.66 -5.79 -3.45
C HIS A 448 5.12 -5.03 -4.68
N SER A 449 4.91 -5.71 -5.82
CA SER A 449 4.17 -5.15 -6.96
C SER A 449 2.72 -5.66 -7.01
N SER A 450 1.86 -4.99 -7.78
CA SER A 450 0.46 -5.37 -8.00
C SER A 450 -0.07 -4.79 -9.31
N SER A 451 -1.11 -5.42 -9.88
CA SER A 451 -1.82 -4.96 -11.08
C SER A 451 -3.33 -4.91 -10.87
N LEU A 452 -4.01 -3.90 -11.41
CA LEU A 452 -5.47 -3.74 -11.33
C LEU A 452 -6.07 -3.25 -12.66
N THR A 453 -7.21 -3.82 -13.05
CA THR A 453 -7.98 -3.37 -14.22
C THR A 453 -8.81 -2.13 -13.87
N THR A 454 -8.79 -1.12 -14.73
CA THR A 454 -9.60 0.10 -14.63
C THR A 454 -10.91 -0.03 -15.40
N ARG A 455 -11.88 0.83 -15.05
CA ARG A 455 -13.23 0.87 -15.63
C ARG A 455 -13.27 0.97 -17.17
N ASP A 456 -12.26 1.58 -17.77
CA ASP A 456 -12.14 1.73 -19.22
C ASP A 456 -11.49 0.51 -19.92
N GLY A 457 -11.05 -0.50 -19.16
CA GLY A 457 -10.40 -1.70 -19.67
C GLY A 457 -8.88 -1.56 -19.88
N ARG A 458 -8.22 -0.56 -19.28
CA ARG A 458 -6.75 -0.56 -19.11
C ARG A 458 -6.35 -1.31 -17.84
N VAL A 459 -5.06 -1.55 -17.65
CA VAL A 459 -4.50 -2.16 -16.43
C VAL A 459 -3.41 -1.26 -15.86
N LEU A 460 -3.52 -0.88 -14.59
CA LEU A 460 -2.50 -0.14 -13.86
C LEU A 460 -1.57 -1.12 -13.15
N THR A 461 -0.26 -0.83 -13.13
CA THR A 461 0.73 -1.52 -12.32
C THR A 461 1.40 -0.59 -11.32
N PHE A 462 1.64 -1.13 -10.12
CA PHE A 462 2.15 -0.41 -8.96
C PHE A 462 3.30 -1.17 -8.31
N GLY A 463 4.13 -0.45 -7.57
CA GLY A 463 5.11 -1.04 -6.65
C GLY A 463 6.26 -1.80 -7.31
N GLY A 464 7.00 -2.52 -6.47
CA GLY A 464 8.28 -3.15 -6.78
C GLY A 464 9.35 -2.79 -5.74
N ASP A 465 9.74 -3.76 -4.90
CA ASP A 465 10.88 -3.67 -3.99
C ASP A 465 11.98 -4.63 -4.49
N PRO A 466 12.95 -4.15 -5.28
CA PRO A 466 14.00 -5.00 -5.81
C PRO A 466 14.98 -5.52 -4.74
N GLY A 467 14.85 -5.07 -3.48
CA GLY A 467 15.81 -5.38 -2.42
C GLY A 467 17.20 -4.76 -2.67
N GLY A 468 18.16 -5.13 -1.81
CA GLY A 468 19.56 -4.70 -1.93
C GLY A 468 19.72 -3.18 -2.06
N SER A 469 20.53 -2.75 -3.01
CA SER A 469 20.81 -1.33 -3.31
C SER A 469 19.78 -0.65 -4.22
N GLY A 470 18.90 -1.40 -4.91
CA GLY A 470 17.86 -0.82 -5.76
C GLY A 470 16.79 -0.11 -4.93
N GLN A 471 16.24 1.01 -5.39
CA GLN A 471 15.18 1.74 -4.66
C GLN A 471 13.80 1.13 -4.91
N PHE A 472 12.84 1.39 -4.00
CA PHE A 472 11.44 1.01 -4.23
C PHE A 472 10.89 1.78 -5.43
N VAL A 473 10.09 1.09 -6.24
CA VAL A 473 9.57 1.58 -7.51
C VAL A 473 8.31 2.41 -7.28
N MET A 474 8.47 3.72 -7.36
CA MET A 474 7.39 4.70 -7.14
C MET A 474 6.55 5.00 -8.40
N LYS A 475 6.98 4.51 -9.57
CA LYS A 475 6.32 4.74 -10.87
C LYS A 475 5.01 3.94 -11.00
N VAL A 476 4.07 4.50 -11.74
CA VAL A 476 2.88 3.80 -12.26
C VAL A 476 3.06 3.56 -13.76
N GLU A 477 2.75 2.35 -14.23
CA GLU A 477 2.60 2.10 -15.68
C GLU A 477 1.17 1.68 -15.99
N VAL A 478 0.70 2.05 -17.16
CA VAL A 478 -0.62 1.71 -17.70
C VAL A 478 -0.44 0.81 -18.91
N PHE A 479 -0.99 -0.40 -18.86
CA PHE A 479 -1.15 -1.25 -20.04
C PHE A 479 -2.49 -0.97 -20.69
N SER A 480 -2.45 -0.70 -21.99
CA SER A 480 -3.60 -0.63 -22.87
C SER A 480 -3.67 -1.94 -23.68
N PRO A 481 -4.62 -2.84 -23.41
CA PRO A 481 -4.70 -4.12 -24.12
C PRO A 481 -5.04 -3.97 -25.60
N PRO A 482 -4.75 -4.99 -26.44
CA PRO A 482 -4.92 -4.93 -27.89
C PRO A 482 -6.31 -4.49 -28.37
N TYR A 483 -7.38 -4.83 -27.64
CA TYR A 483 -8.75 -4.45 -28.01
C TYR A 483 -9.00 -2.93 -28.04
N LEU A 484 -8.16 -2.12 -27.38
CA LEU A 484 -8.27 -0.65 -27.39
C LEU A 484 -7.81 -0.01 -28.70
N PHE A 485 -7.17 -0.77 -29.59
CA PHE A 485 -6.59 -0.30 -30.84
C PHE A 485 -7.28 -0.90 -32.09
N ARG A 486 -8.37 -1.65 -31.90
CA ARG A 486 -9.11 -2.36 -32.97
C ARG A 486 -10.33 -1.56 -33.49
N GLY A 487 -10.25 -0.23 -33.49
CA GLY A 487 -11.35 0.66 -33.90
C GLY A 487 -12.31 1.03 -32.77
N GLU A 488 -13.50 1.51 -33.14
CA GLU A 488 -14.49 2.03 -32.17
C GLU A 488 -15.05 0.94 -31.24
N ARG A 489 -15.36 1.33 -30.01
CA ARG A 489 -15.86 0.46 -28.95
C ARG A 489 -17.36 0.68 -28.75
N PRO A 490 -18.16 -0.34 -28.41
CA PRO A 490 -19.56 -0.13 -28.05
C PRO A 490 -19.67 0.75 -26.80
N THR A 491 -20.75 1.52 -26.66
CA THR A 491 -20.95 2.42 -25.51
C THR A 491 -22.28 2.14 -24.83
N ILE A 492 -22.23 1.75 -23.54
CA ILE A 492 -23.45 1.59 -22.72
C ILE A 492 -24.06 2.97 -22.47
N THR A 493 -25.26 3.22 -22.98
CA THR A 493 -26.00 4.47 -22.80
C THR A 493 -26.83 4.47 -21.54
N ASP A 494 -27.46 3.35 -21.18
CA ASP A 494 -28.29 3.21 -19.98
C ASP A 494 -28.26 1.79 -19.40
N VAL A 495 -28.29 1.70 -18.07
CA VAL A 495 -28.43 0.47 -17.28
C VAL A 495 -28.71 0.84 -15.80
N PRO A 496 -29.57 0.11 -15.07
CA PRO A 496 -29.75 0.32 -13.63
C PRO A 496 -28.44 0.12 -12.84
N THR A 497 -28.20 0.98 -11.84
CA THR A 497 -27.02 0.90 -10.97
C THR A 497 -27.10 -0.27 -9.98
N GLU A 498 -28.29 -0.75 -9.61
CA GLU A 498 -28.46 -1.92 -8.74
C GLU A 498 -29.22 -3.04 -9.47
N LEU A 499 -28.67 -4.26 -9.42
CA LEU A 499 -29.12 -5.44 -10.15
C LEU A 499 -29.31 -6.60 -9.17
N ALA A 500 -30.47 -7.25 -9.22
CA ALA A 500 -30.80 -8.38 -8.37
C ALA A 500 -30.34 -9.71 -8.99
N TYR A 501 -29.88 -10.63 -8.14
CA TYR A 501 -29.57 -12.01 -8.56
C TYR A 501 -30.78 -12.70 -9.20
N GLY A 502 -30.55 -13.42 -10.31
CA GLY A 502 -31.62 -14.04 -11.11
C GLY A 502 -32.50 -13.05 -11.90
N GLY A 503 -32.31 -11.74 -11.77
CA GLY A 503 -33.04 -10.73 -12.52
C GLY A 503 -32.57 -10.61 -13.97
N THR A 504 -33.47 -10.14 -14.84
CA THR A 504 -33.20 -9.87 -16.25
C THR A 504 -33.35 -8.37 -16.52
N TYR A 505 -32.39 -7.77 -17.21
CA TYR A 505 -32.29 -6.33 -17.40
C TYR A 505 -31.87 -5.98 -18.83
N THR A 506 -32.40 -4.88 -19.37
CA THR A 506 -31.89 -4.30 -20.62
C THR A 506 -30.70 -3.40 -20.33
N VAL A 507 -29.59 -3.65 -21.00
CA VAL A 507 -28.41 -2.79 -21.08
C VAL A 507 -28.49 -2.09 -22.44
N SER A 508 -28.90 -0.82 -22.44
CA SER A 508 -28.95 -0.02 -23.66
C SER A 508 -27.53 0.36 -24.07
N ALA A 509 -27.18 0.14 -25.33
CA ALA A 509 -25.84 0.43 -25.84
C ALA A 509 -25.85 0.78 -27.33
N THR A 510 -25.02 1.75 -27.72
CA THR A 510 -24.69 1.93 -29.13
C THR A 510 -23.82 0.78 -29.60
N GLN A 511 -24.13 0.25 -30.78
CA GLN A 511 -23.22 -0.67 -31.47
C GLN A 511 -21.99 0.09 -31.94
N SER A 512 -20.87 -0.61 -32.05
CA SER A 512 -19.69 -0.20 -32.82
C SER A 512 -19.92 -0.54 -34.31
N ASP A 513 -18.88 -0.61 -35.13
CA ASP A 513 -18.90 -1.24 -36.46
C ASP A 513 -18.99 -2.80 -36.40
N ALA A 514 -19.56 -3.33 -35.33
CA ALA A 514 -19.67 -4.77 -35.03
C ALA A 514 -20.86 -5.07 -34.09
N PRO A 515 -21.52 -6.24 -34.22
CA PRO A 515 -22.63 -6.61 -33.36
C PRO A 515 -22.16 -6.96 -31.93
N LEU A 516 -23.00 -6.64 -30.95
CA LEU A 516 -22.79 -7.03 -29.54
C LEU A 516 -22.91 -8.55 -29.39
N GLN A 517 -21.92 -9.19 -28.76
CA GLN A 517 -21.82 -10.65 -28.61
C GLN A 517 -22.19 -11.12 -27.20
N PHE A 518 -21.76 -10.40 -26.14
CA PHE A 518 -22.08 -10.72 -24.76
C PHE A 518 -21.94 -9.50 -23.83
N ALA A 519 -22.46 -9.62 -22.61
CA ALA A 519 -22.09 -8.76 -21.49
C ALA A 519 -21.26 -9.51 -20.45
N SER A 520 -20.38 -8.80 -19.76
CA SER A 520 -19.54 -9.34 -18.69
C SER A 520 -19.62 -8.49 -17.42
N LEU A 521 -19.58 -9.15 -16.27
CA LEU A 521 -19.33 -8.55 -14.97
C LEU A 521 -17.90 -8.85 -14.56
N LEU A 522 -17.11 -7.81 -14.29
CA LEU A 522 -15.77 -7.93 -13.68
C LEU A 522 -15.83 -7.36 -12.26
N ARG A 523 -15.52 -8.19 -11.27
CA ARG A 523 -15.29 -7.71 -9.90
C ARG A 523 -13.91 -7.04 -9.87
N PRO A 524 -13.80 -5.75 -9.50
CA PRO A 524 -12.53 -5.06 -9.47
C PRO A 524 -11.56 -5.71 -8.46
N GLY A 525 -10.27 -5.68 -8.75
CA GLY A 525 -9.26 -6.35 -7.94
C GLY A 525 -8.91 -5.64 -6.63
N SER A 526 -8.34 -6.43 -5.72
CA SER A 526 -7.89 -6.03 -4.38
C SER A 526 -6.57 -6.76 -4.10
N ALA A 527 -5.50 -6.30 -4.75
CA ALA A 527 -4.27 -7.04 -4.96
C ALA A 527 -3.12 -6.59 -4.04
N THR A 528 -2.36 -7.57 -3.55
CA THR A 528 -1.06 -7.37 -2.90
C THR A 528 -0.25 -8.66 -2.98
N HIS A 529 1.10 -8.60 -2.99
CA HIS A 529 1.98 -9.77 -2.87
C HIS A 529 1.52 -10.97 -3.75
N SER A 530 1.37 -10.77 -5.07
CA SER A 530 0.95 -11.83 -6.01
C SER A 530 -0.35 -12.56 -5.61
N THR A 531 -1.23 -11.90 -4.86
CA THR A 531 -2.45 -12.47 -4.31
C THR A 531 -3.61 -11.49 -4.46
N ASP A 532 -4.72 -11.97 -5.02
CA ASP A 532 -6.01 -11.29 -5.11
C ASP A 532 -7.09 -12.37 -5.08
N SER A 533 -8.08 -12.22 -4.20
CA SER A 533 -9.22 -13.15 -4.05
C SER A 533 -10.56 -12.50 -4.39
N ASP A 534 -10.56 -11.19 -4.67
CA ASP A 534 -11.73 -10.42 -5.05
C ASP A 534 -11.97 -10.50 -6.55
N GLN A 535 -10.90 -10.31 -7.35
CA GLN A 535 -11.04 -10.29 -8.80
C GLN A 535 -11.65 -11.58 -9.35
N ARG A 536 -12.63 -11.41 -10.23
CA ARG A 536 -13.24 -12.48 -11.04
C ARG A 536 -14.06 -11.87 -12.16
N THR A 537 -14.14 -12.56 -13.28
CA THR A 537 -15.01 -12.20 -14.42
C THR A 537 -16.15 -13.20 -14.56
N LEU A 538 -17.32 -12.76 -15.01
CA LEU A 538 -18.47 -13.61 -15.32
C LEU A 538 -19.13 -13.13 -16.62
N ARG A 539 -19.26 -14.04 -17.59
CA ARG A 539 -20.07 -13.85 -18.79
C ARG A 539 -21.55 -13.96 -18.41
N LEU A 540 -22.34 -12.95 -18.74
CA LEU A 540 -23.79 -12.98 -18.51
C LEU A 540 -24.50 -13.72 -19.65
N SER A 541 -25.57 -14.45 -19.31
CA SER A 541 -26.53 -14.92 -20.31
C SER A 541 -27.14 -13.70 -21.00
N THR A 542 -26.89 -13.57 -22.30
CA THR A 542 -27.14 -12.34 -23.07
C THR A 542 -28.04 -12.65 -24.28
N ARG A 543 -29.02 -11.78 -24.55
CA ARG A 543 -29.88 -11.82 -25.73
C ARG A 543 -29.90 -10.44 -26.41
N THR A 544 -29.54 -10.36 -27.69
CA THR A 544 -29.56 -9.08 -28.41
C THR A 544 -30.99 -8.55 -28.59
N VAL A 545 -31.18 -7.25 -28.36
CA VAL A 545 -32.46 -6.54 -28.49
C VAL A 545 -32.27 -5.23 -29.26
N PRO A 546 -33.32 -4.61 -29.81
CA PRO A 546 -33.19 -3.29 -30.43
C PRO A 546 -32.59 -2.27 -29.44
N GLY A 547 -31.48 -1.63 -29.81
CA GLY A 547 -30.80 -0.63 -28.98
C GLY A 547 -29.91 -1.16 -27.86
N GLY A 548 -29.62 -2.46 -27.79
CA GLY A 548 -28.69 -2.99 -26.79
C GLY A 548 -28.71 -4.52 -26.61
N VAL A 549 -28.53 -4.97 -25.38
CA VAL A 549 -28.62 -6.38 -25.00
C VAL A 549 -29.45 -6.55 -23.73
N GLU A 550 -30.24 -7.61 -23.67
CA GLU A 550 -30.87 -8.10 -22.45
C GLU A 550 -29.91 -9.06 -21.76
N VAL A 551 -29.66 -8.87 -20.46
CA VAL A 551 -28.74 -9.68 -19.65
C VAL A 551 -29.48 -10.30 -18.48
N THR A 552 -29.17 -11.56 -18.16
CA THR A 552 -29.70 -12.24 -16.97
C THR A 552 -28.59 -12.52 -15.97
N LEU A 553 -28.80 -12.10 -14.73
CA LEU A 553 -27.86 -12.25 -13.61
C LEU A 553 -27.88 -13.70 -13.10
N PRO A 554 -26.75 -14.25 -12.61
CA PRO A 554 -26.74 -15.57 -12.01
C PRO A 554 -27.66 -15.62 -10.78
N THR A 555 -28.22 -16.79 -10.48
CA THR A 555 -28.85 -17.07 -9.17
C THR A 555 -27.82 -17.49 -8.13
N ASN A 556 -26.72 -18.09 -8.56
CA ASN A 556 -25.64 -18.52 -7.68
C ASN A 556 -24.73 -17.35 -7.28
N ARG A 557 -24.88 -16.91 -6.04
CA ARG A 557 -24.11 -15.80 -5.44
C ARG A 557 -22.63 -16.12 -5.21
N ASN A 558 -22.17 -17.37 -5.28
CA ASN A 558 -20.75 -17.69 -5.15
C ASN A 558 -19.97 -17.37 -6.45
N LEU A 559 -20.64 -17.44 -7.61
CA LEU A 559 -20.06 -17.07 -8.91
C LEU A 559 -19.81 -15.55 -8.96
N ALA A 560 -20.82 -14.77 -8.59
CA ALA A 560 -20.74 -13.32 -8.45
C ALA A 560 -21.05 -12.92 -7.00
N VAL A 561 -20.02 -12.87 -6.15
CA VAL A 561 -20.12 -12.48 -4.73
C VAL A 561 -20.69 -11.05 -4.54
N PRO A 562 -21.52 -10.79 -3.52
CA PRO A 562 -22.20 -9.49 -3.35
C PRO A 562 -21.24 -8.30 -3.34
N GLY A 563 -21.63 -7.20 -3.99
CA GLY A 563 -20.81 -5.99 -4.08
C GLY A 563 -20.88 -5.34 -5.45
N TRP A 564 -19.82 -4.61 -5.81
CA TRP A 564 -19.76 -3.76 -7.00
C TRP A 564 -18.92 -4.37 -8.12
N TYR A 565 -19.35 -4.13 -9.34
CA TYR A 565 -18.86 -4.75 -10.56
C TYR A 565 -18.76 -3.73 -11.70
N TYR A 566 -17.71 -3.85 -12.50
CA TYR A 566 -17.66 -3.28 -13.84
C TYR A 566 -18.52 -4.15 -14.77
N LEU A 567 -19.66 -3.64 -15.22
CA LEU A 567 -20.46 -4.21 -16.31
C LEU A 567 -19.97 -3.65 -17.65
N SER A 568 -19.55 -4.52 -18.56
CA SER A 568 -19.23 -4.18 -19.95
C SER A 568 -20.13 -4.94 -20.92
N VAL A 569 -20.38 -4.35 -22.09
CA VAL A 569 -20.83 -5.08 -23.28
C VAL A 569 -19.63 -5.28 -24.21
N VAL A 570 -19.55 -6.43 -24.86
CA VAL A 570 -18.42 -6.82 -25.73
C VAL A 570 -18.97 -7.20 -27.10
N ASP A 571 -18.37 -6.66 -28.16
CA ASP A 571 -18.72 -6.99 -29.54
C ASP A 571 -18.03 -8.27 -30.05
N ASP A 572 -18.43 -8.75 -31.23
CA ASP A 572 -17.89 -9.98 -31.82
C ASP A 572 -16.41 -9.90 -32.24
N LYS A 573 -15.82 -8.69 -32.25
CA LYS A 573 -14.38 -8.43 -32.41
C LYS A 573 -13.62 -8.43 -31.08
N GLY A 574 -14.31 -8.72 -29.96
CA GLY A 574 -13.75 -8.76 -28.62
C GLY A 574 -13.47 -7.38 -28.03
N ARG A 575 -14.14 -6.32 -28.50
CA ARG A 575 -13.93 -4.95 -27.98
C ARG A 575 -14.94 -4.66 -26.87
N PRO A 576 -14.52 -4.50 -25.61
CA PRO A 576 -15.42 -4.17 -24.53
C PRO A 576 -15.78 -2.68 -24.55
N SER A 577 -16.96 -2.31 -24.08
CA SER A 577 -17.28 -0.93 -23.74
C SER A 577 -16.43 -0.40 -22.60
N VAL A 578 -16.36 0.93 -22.44
CA VAL A 578 -16.10 1.49 -21.09
C VAL A 578 -17.19 0.97 -20.17
N SER A 579 -16.83 0.42 -19.02
CA SER A 579 -17.79 -0.26 -18.15
C SER A 579 -18.76 0.74 -17.49
N ARG A 580 -19.93 0.27 -17.09
CA ARG A 580 -20.78 0.92 -16.08
C ARG A 580 -20.52 0.23 -14.74
N MET A 581 -20.41 1.00 -13.67
CA MET A 581 -20.28 0.43 -12.33
C MET A 581 -21.70 0.08 -11.84
N VAL A 582 -21.92 -1.20 -11.50
CA VAL A 582 -23.20 -1.72 -11.02
C VAL A 582 -23.02 -2.50 -9.72
N ARG A 583 -24.05 -2.54 -8.88
CA ARG A 583 -24.08 -3.26 -7.62
C ARG A 583 -24.97 -4.49 -7.74
N LEU A 584 -24.47 -5.65 -7.31
CA LEU A 584 -25.23 -6.88 -7.20
C LEU A 584 -25.76 -7.03 -5.77
N SER A 585 -27.08 -7.16 -5.63
CA SER A 585 -27.73 -7.30 -4.32
C SER A 585 -28.76 -8.44 -4.28
N ALA A 586 -29.08 -8.89 -3.06
CA ALA A 586 -30.09 -9.92 -2.83
C ALA A 586 -31.53 -9.40 -2.98
N ALA A 587 -31.71 -8.09 -3.14
CA ALA A 587 -33.01 -7.45 -3.19
C ALA A 587 -33.54 -7.38 -4.64
N ALA A 588 -34.24 -8.43 -5.06
CA ALA A 588 -35.23 -8.27 -6.12
C ALA A 588 -36.45 -7.52 -5.58
N THR A 589 -36.33 -6.21 -5.40
CA THR A 589 -37.51 -5.33 -5.43
C THR A 589 -37.87 -5.13 -6.90
N PRO A 590 -38.99 -5.67 -7.40
CA PRO A 590 -39.47 -5.33 -8.72
C PRO A 590 -39.79 -3.83 -8.74
N PRO A 591 -39.69 -3.13 -9.89
CA PRO A 591 -40.49 -1.93 -10.05
C PRO A 591 -41.96 -2.32 -9.81
N PRO A 592 -42.72 -1.58 -8.98
CA PRO A 592 -44.12 -1.90 -8.77
C PRO A 592 -44.85 -1.86 -10.12
N PRO A 593 -45.83 -2.73 -10.37
CA PRO A 593 -46.69 -2.59 -11.55
C PRO A 593 -47.34 -1.19 -11.50
N PRO A 594 -47.52 -0.51 -12.65
CA PRO A 594 -48.12 0.82 -12.66
C PRO A 594 -49.49 0.74 -11.98
N PRO A 595 -49.72 1.51 -10.90
CA PRO A 595 -50.99 1.44 -10.20
C PRO A 595 -52.12 1.96 -11.10
N PRO A 596 -53.35 1.41 -11.02
CA PRO A 596 -54.51 2.18 -11.46
C PRO A 596 -54.50 3.51 -10.67
N PRO A 597 -54.84 4.65 -11.29
CA PRO A 597 -54.55 5.97 -10.74
C PRO A 597 -55.10 6.12 -9.32
N PRO A 598 -54.24 6.21 -8.28
CA PRO A 598 -54.68 6.42 -6.93
C PRO A 598 -55.11 7.89 -6.75
N PRO A 599 -55.98 8.21 -5.78
CA PRO A 599 -56.18 9.59 -5.37
C PRO A 599 -54.83 10.20 -4.92
N PRO A 600 -54.63 11.53 -5.10
CA PRO A 600 -53.36 12.15 -4.80
C PRO A 600 -52.94 11.89 -3.35
N PRO A 601 -51.63 11.69 -3.07
CA PRO A 601 -51.15 11.58 -1.71
C PRO A 601 -51.48 12.86 -0.92
N PRO A 602 -51.65 12.78 0.41
CA PRO A 602 -51.77 13.98 1.22
C PRO A 602 -50.53 14.87 0.99
N PRO A 603 -50.70 16.20 0.89
CA PRO A 603 -49.57 17.10 0.72
C PRO A 603 -48.61 16.96 1.89
N ASP A 604 -47.31 17.07 1.62
CA ASP A 604 -46.31 17.11 2.68
C ASP A 604 -46.47 18.39 3.49
N THR A 605 -46.48 18.25 4.80
CA THR A 605 -46.65 19.34 5.78
C THR A 605 -45.51 19.37 6.80
N THR A 606 -44.41 18.67 6.54
CA THR A 606 -43.27 18.53 7.46
C THR A 606 -42.22 19.59 7.13
N PRO A 607 -41.92 20.56 8.01
CA PRO A 607 -40.89 21.55 7.72
C PRO A 607 -39.47 20.95 7.79
N PRO A 608 -38.54 21.43 6.96
CA PRO A 608 -37.14 21.04 7.03
C PRO A 608 -36.50 21.52 8.35
N THR A 609 -35.49 20.79 8.81
CA THR A 609 -34.76 21.08 10.06
C THR A 609 -33.26 21.11 9.81
N VAL A 610 -32.48 21.80 10.66
CA VAL A 610 -31.01 21.80 10.59
C VAL A 610 -30.45 20.66 11.44
N THR A 611 -29.80 19.70 10.79
CA THR A 611 -29.24 18.49 11.41
C THR A 611 -27.81 18.68 11.91
N SER A 612 -27.04 19.58 11.29
CA SER A 612 -25.71 19.98 11.78
C SER A 612 -25.34 21.39 11.34
N ARG A 613 -24.42 22.04 12.06
CA ARG A 613 -23.89 23.38 11.74
C ARG A 613 -22.43 23.50 12.17
N THR A 614 -21.61 24.16 11.35
CA THR A 614 -20.19 24.42 11.63
C THR A 614 -19.87 25.88 11.28
N PRO A 615 -19.32 26.71 12.18
CA PRO A 615 -19.05 26.43 13.59
C PRO A 615 -20.31 26.05 14.38
N GLY A 616 -20.12 25.23 15.42
CA GLY A 616 -21.19 24.91 16.36
C GLY A 616 -21.61 26.14 17.19
N GLU A 617 -22.79 26.06 17.81
CA GLU A 617 -23.24 27.08 18.76
C GLU A 617 -22.25 27.23 19.92
N ALA A 618 -21.94 28.48 20.26
CA ALA A 618 -20.91 28.88 21.22
C ALA A 618 -19.49 28.34 20.92
N GLY A 619 -19.21 27.93 19.67
CA GLY A 619 -17.88 27.46 19.28
C GLY A 619 -16.81 28.55 19.41
N THR A 620 -15.67 28.22 20.02
CA THR A 620 -14.54 29.14 20.23
C THR A 620 -13.29 28.70 19.47
N GLY A 621 -12.43 29.65 19.06
CA GLY A 621 -11.19 29.33 18.36
C GLY A 621 -11.41 29.00 16.88
N VAL A 622 -12.52 29.47 16.30
CA VAL A 622 -12.83 29.29 14.88
C VAL A 622 -11.79 30.02 14.02
N ALA A 623 -11.26 29.39 12.98
CA ALA A 623 -10.32 30.07 12.10
C ALA A 623 -10.97 31.31 11.43
N PRO A 624 -10.31 32.48 11.38
CA PRO A 624 -10.74 33.65 10.62
C PRO A 624 -11.29 33.36 9.21
N ALA A 625 -10.63 32.47 8.47
CA ALA A 625 -11.00 32.06 7.12
C ALA A 625 -11.99 30.87 7.06
N ALA A 626 -12.77 30.59 8.12
CA ALA A 626 -13.70 29.47 8.16
C ALA A 626 -15.09 29.86 7.62
N ASN A 627 -15.57 29.08 6.65
CA ASN A 627 -16.95 29.16 6.18
C ASN A 627 -17.92 28.70 7.26
N VAL A 628 -19.14 29.25 7.23
CA VAL A 628 -20.24 28.88 8.12
C VAL A 628 -21.21 27.98 7.36
N THR A 629 -21.48 26.78 7.84
CA THR A 629 -22.31 25.77 7.18
C THR A 629 -23.50 25.36 8.02
N ALA A 630 -24.57 24.93 7.34
CA ALA A 630 -25.74 24.29 7.93
C ALA A 630 -26.25 23.18 7.01
N THR A 631 -26.37 21.96 7.54
CA THR A 631 -26.92 20.79 6.83
C THR A 631 -28.38 20.61 7.24
N PHE A 632 -29.26 20.35 6.26
CA PHE A 632 -30.69 20.18 6.50
C PHE A 632 -31.09 18.69 6.60
N SER A 633 -32.31 18.41 7.06
CA SER A 633 -32.90 17.06 7.09
C SER A 633 -33.23 16.51 5.70
N GLU A 634 -33.38 17.39 4.72
CA GLU A 634 -33.84 17.11 3.36
C GLU A 634 -33.42 18.20 2.38
N SER A 635 -33.84 18.08 1.12
CA SER A 635 -33.59 19.08 0.09
C SER A 635 -34.40 20.35 0.32
N VAL A 636 -33.71 21.49 0.44
CA VAL A 636 -34.34 22.81 0.57
C VAL A 636 -34.12 23.72 -0.65
N ARG A 637 -35.02 24.68 -0.80
CA ARG A 637 -35.00 25.81 -1.76
C ARG A 637 -34.90 27.13 -1.00
N GLY A 638 -34.60 28.22 -1.70
CA GLY A 638 -34.58 29.56 -1.12
C GLY A 638 -33.32 29.90 -0.29
N VAL A 639 -32.31 29.03 -0.27
CA VAL A 639 -31.00 29.31 0.35
C VAL A 639 -30.24 30.35 -0.49
N GLY A 640 -29.85 31.46 0.12
CA GLY A 640 -29.07 32.54 -0.49
C GLY A 640 -28.74 33.65 0.50
N ASP A 641 -28.08 34.71 0.03
CA ASP A 641 -27.49 35.77 0.87
C ASP A 641 -28.51 36.54 1.74
N SER A 642 -29.81 36.46 1.44
CA SER A 642 -30.89 37.07 2.25
C SER A 642 -31.53 36.11 3.26
N THR A 643 -31.25 34.82 3.17
CA THR A 643 -31.87 33.77 3.99
C THR A 643 -30.87 32.97 4.84
N PHE A 644 -29.57 33.05 4.52
CA PHE A 644 -28.47 32.68 5.39
C PHE A 644 -27.53 33.88 5.52
N THR A 645 -27.43 34.43 6.73
CA THR A 645 -26.70 35.70 6.99
C THR A 645 -25.70 35.54 8.15
N LEU A 646 -24.71 36.42 8.18
CA LEU A 646 -23.69 36.49 9.24
C LEU A 646 -23.56 37.95 9.71
N ARG A 647 -23.43 38.16 11.03
CA ARG A 647 -23.26 39.50 11.64
C ARG A 647 -22.22 39.50 12.76
N ALA A 648 -21.55 40.64 12.95
CA ALA A 648 -20.71 40.94 14.12
C ALA A 648 -21.41 42.02 14.94
N GLY A 649 -22.03 41.64 16.06
CA GLY A 649 -23.02 42.48 16.73
C GLY A 649 -24.18 42.80 15.76
N ASP A 650 -24.49 44.08 15.59
CA ASP A 650 -25.53 44.55 14.65
C ASP A 650 -25.03 44.76 13.21
N SER A 651 -23.72 44.63 12.96
CA SER A 651 -23.13 44.85 11.64
C SER A 651 -23.16 43.59 10.79
N ALA A 652 -23.83 43.64 9.63
CA ALA A 652 -23.82 42.56 8.65
C ALA A 652 -22.40 42.32 8.08
N VAL A 653 -22.02 41.06 7.93
CA VAL A 653 -20.77 40.61 7.32
C VAL A 653 -21.06 40.21 5.87
N PRO A 654 -20.45 40.86 4.87
CA PRO A 654 -20.58 40.44 3.48
C PRO A 654 -20.08 39.00 3.30
N ALA A 655 -20.88 38.16 2.67
CA ALA A 655 -20.58 36.76 2.41
C ALA A 655 -21.28 36.31 1.12
N THR A 656 -20.83 35.20 0.55
CA THR A 656 -21.52 34.51 -0.55
C THR A 656 -22.12 33.21 -0.02
N VAL A 657 -23.38 32.95 -0.36
CA VAL A 657 -24.07 31.73 0.05
C VAL A 657 -24.19 30.77 -1.12
N SER A 658 -23.82 29.51 -0.88
CA SER A 658 -23.99 28.39 -1.80
C SER A 658 -24.74 27.24 -1.13
N TYR A 659 -25.38 26.39 -1.93
CA TYR A 659 -26.12 25.23 -1.45
C TYR A 659 -25.84 24.03 -2.35
N ALA A 660 -25.34 22.94 -1.76
CA ALA A 660 -25.05 21.69 -2.45
C ALA A 660 -25.19 20.50 -1.49
N SER A 661 -25.68 19.36 -2.00
CA SER A 661 -25.74 18.09 -1.26
C SER A 661 -26.36 18.20 0.15
N GLY A 662 -27.46 18.94 0.28
CA GLY A 662 -28.17 19.13 1.57
C GLY A 662 -27.50 20.11 2.54
N THR A 663 -26.43 20.80 2.15
CA THR A 663 -25.69 21.72 3.02
C THR A 663 -25.59 23.12 2.42
N ALA A 664 -26.04 24.13 3.16
CA ALA A 664 -25.76 25.53 2.89
C ALA A 664 -24.37 25.90 3.41
N THR A 665 -23.62 26.69 2.64
CA THR A 665 -22.30 27.22 2.98
C THR A 665 -22.30 28.72 2.74
N LEU A 666 -22.09 29.49 3.80
CA LEU A 666 -21.85 30.93 3.81
C LEU A 666 -20.33 31.15 3.91
N ASP A 667 -19.77 31.78 2.89
CA ASP A 667 -18.34 32.07 2.74
C ASP A 667 -18.11 33.58 2.89
N PRO A 668 -17.55 34.07 4.02
CA PRO A 668 -17.29 35.49 4.23
C PRO A 668 -16.39 36.09 3.16
N ALA A 669 -16.76 37.25 2.61
CA ALA A 669 -16.02 37.90 1.51
C ALA A 669 -14.59 38.37 1.88
N SER A 670 -14.26 38.33 3.17
CA SER A 670 -12.92 38.53 3.75
C SER A 670 -12.82 37.75 5.05
N ASP A 671 -11.61 37.30 5.39
CA ASP A 671 -11.28 36.69 6.69
C ASP A 671 -11.93 37.46 7.85
N LEU A 672 -12.59 36.72 8.73
CA LEU A 672 -13.26 37.25 9.91
C LEU A 672 -12.23 37.84 10.88
N ALA A 673 -12.57 38.93 11.56
CA ALA A 673 -11.69 39.54 12.54
C ALA A 673 -11.36 38.54 13.66
N PRO A 674 -10.09 38.47 14.13
CA PRO A 674 -9.70 37.57 15.21
C PRO A 674 -10.35 37.95 16.54
N SER A 675 -10.46 36.99 17.46
CA SER A 675 -11.07 37.14 18.79
C SER A 675 -12.46 37.80 18.81
N THR A 676 -13.23 37.66 17.73
CA THR A 676 -14.50 38.37 17.51
C THR A 676 -15.65 37.37 17.48
N THR A 677 -16.75 37.71 18.14
CA THR A 677 -17.97 36.90 18.14
C THR A 677 -18.88 37.28 16.98
N TYR A 678 -19.24 36.27 16.18
CA TYR A 678 -20.15 36.37 15.05
C TYR A 678 -21.43 35.59 15.35
N THR A 679 -22.54 36.06 14.81
CA THR A 679 -23.85 35.38 14.85
C THR A 679 -24.28 35.06 13.43
N ALA A 680 -24.56 33.79 13.17
CA ALA A 680 -25.14 33.30 11.93
C ALA A 680 -26.65 33.09 12.09
N ALA A 681 -27.43 33.36 11.04
CA ALA A 681 -28.88 33.30 11.07
C ALA A 681 -29.46 32.70 9.78
N LEU A 682 -30.39 31.75 9.93
CA LEU A 682 -31.21 31.14 8.89
C LEU A 682 -32.67 31.59 9.04
N THR A 683 -33.31 31.95 7.93
CA THR A 683 -34.69 32.47 7.93
C THR A 683 -35.69 31.47 7.33
N GLY A 684 -36.98 31.67 7.63
CA GLY A 684 -38.08 30.89 7.04
C GLY A 684 -38.37 31.21 5.56
N GLY A 685 -37.49 31.96 4.88
CA GLY A 685 -37.46 32.02 3.42
C GLY A 685 -36.84 30.77 2.77
N ILE A 686 -36.21 29.91 3.57
CA ILE A 686 -35.80 28.56 3.17
C ILE A 686 -36.99 27.62 3.35
N THR A 687 -37.36 26.87 2.29
CA THR A 687 -38.45 25.89 2.32
C THR A 687 -37.96 24.54 1.82
N ASP A 688 -38.69 23.46 2.08
CA ASP A 688 -38.51 22.19 1.35
C ASP A 688 -39.01 22.30 -0.11
N ASP A 689 -39.04 21.17 -0.82
CA ASP A 689 -39.60 21.06 -2.18
C ASP A 689 -41.14 21.19 -2.25
N ALA A 690 -41.85 21.04 -1.12
CA ALA A 690 -43.31 21.12 -0.98
C ALA A 690 -43.82 22.52 -0.58
N GLY A 691 -42.93 23.40 -0.09
CA GLY A 691 -43.22 24.76 0.36
C GLY A 691 -43.30 24.94 1.88
N ASN A 692 -42.97 23.94 2.71
CA ASN A 692 -42.97 24.09 4.16
C ASN A 692 -41.74 24.92 4.62
N PRO A 693 -41.93 26.01 5.39
CA PRO A 693 -40.83 26.91 5.75
C PRO A 693 -40.02 26.41 6.94
N LEU A 694 -38.70 26.49 6.83
CA LEU A 694 -37.75 26.28 7.92
C LEU A 694 -38.10 27.18 9.12
N SER A 695 -38.13 26.61 10.33
CA SER A 695 -38.19 27.43 11.55
C SER A 695 -36.90 28.27 11.66
N PRO A 696 -36.98 29.61 11.74
CA PRO A 696 -35.80 30.46 11.85
C PRO A 696 -34.85 30.04 12.98
N LEU A 697 -33.56 30.10 12.72
CA LEU A 697 -32.51 29.61 13.62
C LEU A 697 -31.32 30.56 13.62
N GLU A 698 -30.88 31.00 14.80
CA GLU A 698 -29.65 31.75 14.99
C GLU A 698 -28.66 31.01 15.89
N TRP A 699 -27.37 31.26 15.73
CA TRP A 699 -26.33 30.82 16.65
C TRP A 699 -25.08 31.68 16.56
N SER A 700 -24.27 31.71 17.62
CA SER A 700 -23.02 32.48 17.65
C SER A 700 -21.78 31.60 17.80
N PHE A 701 -20.64 32.11 17.34
CA PHE A 701 -19.31 31.52 17.51
C PHE A 701 -18.25 32.62 17.61
N THR A 702 -17.06 32.30 18.12
CA THR A 702 -15.94 33.25 18.32
C THR A 702 -14.68 32.77 17.60
N THR A 703 -14.08 33.67 16.82
CA THR A 703 -12.85 33.40 16.08
C THR A 703 -11.62 33.28 16.98
N ALA A 704 -10.58 32.61 16.48
CA ALA A 704 -9.27 32.49 17.12
C ALA A 704 -8.54 33.84 17.20
N ALA A 705 -7.56 33.92 18.11
CA ALA A 705 -6.69 35.08 18.22
C ALA A 705 -5.77 35.22 16.99
N ALA A 706 -5.24 36.43 16.78
CA ALA A 706 -4.28 36.70 15.72
C ALA A 706 -2.95 35.96 15.98
N VAL A 707 -2.49 35.21 14.98
CA VAL A 707 -1.17 34.56 15.01
C VAL A 707 -0.13 35.54 14.49
N THR A 708 0.96 35.73 15.24
CA THR A 708 2.10 36.54 14.78
C THR A 708 3.39 35.73 14.79
N THR A 709 4.31 36.06 13.88
CA THR A 709 5.63 35.43 13.80
C THR A 709 6.72 36.47 13.87
N ARG A 710 7.84 36.15 14.53
CA ARG A 710 9.03 36.99 14.60
C ARG A 710 10.31 36.17 14.58
N THR A 711 11.42 36.83 14.30
CA THR A 711 12.76 36.24 14.28
C THR A 711 13.57 36.72 15.48
N ILE A 712 14.35 35.82 16.10
CA ILE A 712 15.31 36.13 17.16
C ILE A 712 16.70 35.71 16.70
N THR A 713 17.66 36.64 16.65
CA THR A 713 19.06 36.34 16.31
C THR A 713 19.91 36.38 17.56
N ILE A 714 20.50 35.25 17.92
CA ILE A 714 21.25 35.03 19.15
C ILE A 714 22.73 34.85 18.80
N PRO A 715 23.66 35.72 19.23
CA PRO A 715 25.08 35.52 19.04
C PRO A 715 25.60 34.38 19.93
N ALA A 716 26.70 33.72 19.54
CA ALA A 716 27.39 32.81 20.44
C ALA A 716 27.92 33.55 21.68
N GLU A 717 27.68 32.99 22.85
CA GLU A 717 28.14 33.53 24.15
C GLU A 717 29.43 32.89 24.65
N ALA A 718 29.84 31.77 24.04
CA ALA A 718 31.17 31.17 24.13
C ALA A 718 31.39 30.24 22.94
N ASP A 719 32.64 30.10 22.53
CA ASP A 719 33.06 29.02 21.62
C ASP A 719 34.47 28.52 21.96
N THR A 720 34.92 27.47 21.28
CA THR A 720 36.30 26.99 21.35
C THR A 720 36.58 25.98 20.24
N THR A 721 37.86 25.74 19.97
CA THR A 721 38.33 24.55 19.23
C THR A 721 39.08 23.63 20.19
N VAL A 722 38.88 22.32 20.06
CA VAL A 722 39.70 21.30 20.75
C VAL A 722 40.45 20.47 19.73
N ARG A 723 41.76 20.26 19.94
CA ARG A 723 42.66 19.63 18.95
C ARG A 723 43.40 18.43 19.51
N GLN A 724 43.39 17.33 18.77
CA GLN A 724 44.05 16.09 19.18
C GLN A 724 45.58 16.21 19.26
N ALA A 725 46.22 17.00 18.39
CA ALA A 725 47.67 17.22 18.42
C ALA A 725 48.13 18.12 19.58
N SER A 726 47.23 18.93 20.15
CA SER A 726 47.50 19.83 21.29
C SER A 726 46.53 19.54 22.44
N PRO A 727 46.57 18.35 23.04
CA PRO A 727 45.41 17.78 23.71
C PRO A 727 45.06 18.40 25.07
N THR A 728 45.98 19.18 25.65
CA THR A 728 45.81 19.93 26.91
C THR A 728 45.58 21.43 26.70
N THR A 729 45.54 21.91 25.46
CA THR A 729 45.38 23.33 25.13
C THR A 729 43.91 23.68 24.93
N SER A 730 43.45 24.78 25.53
CA SER A 730 42.18 25.41 25.15
C SER A 730 42.42 26.52 24.13
N TYR A 731 41.48 26.69 23.21
CA TYR A 731 41.49 27.72 22.17
C TYR A 731 40.27 28.66 22.27
N GLY A 732 39.61 28.78 23.42
CA GLY A 732 38.42 29.64 23.57
C GLY A 732 38.67 31.11 23.19
N SER A 733 39.84 31.66 23.52
CA SER A 733 40.22 33.03 23.13
C SER A 733 40.84 33.15 21.72
N ALA A 734 40.70 32.15 20.85
CA ALA A 734 41.19 32.21 19.48
C ALA A 734 40.23 33.00 18.59
N THR A 735 40.73 33.75 17.61
CA THR A 735 39.91 34.51 16.66
C THR A 735 39.31 33.67 15.52
N SER A 736 39.54 32.35 15.55
CA SER A 736 39.00 31.40 14.58
C SER A 736 38.67 30.06 15.23
N LEU A 737 37.57 29.47 14.76
CA LEU A 737 37.17 28.09 15.04
C LEU A 737 37.69 27.18 13.92
N LEU A 738 38.05 25.94 14.26
CA LEU A 738 38.46 24.91 13.30
C LEU A 738 37.71 23.60 13.57
N SER A 739 37.13 23.02 12.52
CA SER A 739 36.61 21.66 12.52
C SER A 739 37.25 20.88 11.37
N ASP A 740 38.03 19.84 11.68
CA ASP A 740 38.87 19.12 10.72
C ASP A 740 39.11 17.65 11.14
N ARG A 741 38.99 16.70 10.20
CA ARG A 741 39.24 15.27 10.46
C ARG A 741 40.72 14.90 10.31
N GLN A 742 41.54 15.78 9.73
CA GLN A 742 42.98 15.65 9.61
C GLN A 742 43.63 17.04 9.64
N GLU A 743 43.93 17.54 10.86
CA GLU A 743 44.53 18.85 11.11
C GLU A 743 45.60 19.17 10.05
N LEU A 744 45.36 20.22 9.25
CA LEU A 744 46.10 20.59 8.03
C LEU A 744 47.65 20.62 8.13
N SER A 745 48.22 20.59 9.34
CA SER A 745 49.67 20.53 9.61
C SER A 745 50.17 19.20 10.20
N THR A 746 49.32 18.24 10.54
CA THR A 746 49.73 17.01 11.26
C THR A 746 48.79 15.83 10.99
N SER A 747 49.23 14.90 10.13
CA SER A 747 48.47 13.72 9.74
C SER A 747 48.02 12.88 10.95
N GLY A 748 46.72 12.53 11.00
CA GLY A 748 46.14 11.63 12.00
C GLY A 748 45.60 12.29 13.28
N SER A 749 45.52 13.62 13.34
CA SER A 749 44.92 14.36 14.47
C SER A 749 43.66 15.11 14.03
N ALA A 750 42.57 15.00 14.79
CA ALA A 750 41.33 15.74 14.52
C ALA A 750 41.19 17.03 15.36
N ALA A 751 40.42 17.98 14.84
CA ALA A 751 40.00 19.21 15.53
C ALA A 751 38.46 19.34 15.47
N HIS A 752 37.85 19.69 16.60
CA HIS A 752 36.39 19.85 16.71
C HIS A 752 36.08 21.26 17.24
N GLY A 753 35.10 21.93 16.63
CA GLY A 753 34.58 23.21 17.12
C GLY A 753 33.43 22.99 18.10
N PHE A 754 33.32 23.83 19.12
CA PHE A 754 32.19 23.85 20.03
C PHE A 754 31.61 25.26 20.13
N LEU A 755 30.29 25.38 20.04
CA LEU A 755 29.56 26.64 20.08
C LEU A 755 28.55 26.61 21.23
N ARG A 756 28.36 27.74 21.90
CA ARG A 756 27.33 27.91 22.93
C ARG A 756 26.51 29.18 22.69
N PHE A 757 25.19 29.03 22.76
CA PHE A 757 24.21 30.11 22.69
C PHE A 757 23.36 30.12 23.97
N ALA A 758 22.80 31.28 24.33
CA ALA A 758 21.79 31.43 25.36
C ALA A 758 20.47 31.90 24.71
N VAL A 759 19.44 31.05 24.75
CA VAL A 759 18.09 31.41 24.32
C VAL A 759 17.35 32.02 25.51
N THR A 760 17.15 33.33 25.51
CA THR A 760 16.50 34.07 26.62
C THR A 760 15.20 34.76 26.25
N ASP A 761 14.97 34.99 24.95
CA ASP A 761 14.03 36.02 24.50
C ASP A 761 12.64 35.49 24.09
N LEU A 762 12.36 34.20 24.28
CA LEU A 762 11.03 33.62 24.04
C LEU A 762 10.08 34.04 25.15
N GLN A 763 8.91 34.54 24.77
CA GLN A 763 7.86 35.01 25.67
C GLN A 763 6.90 33.86 26.06
N PRO A 764 6.16 33.97 27.17
CA PRO A 764 5.12 32.99 27.51
C PRO A 764 4.09 32.84 26.38
N GLY A 765 3.82 31.60 25.97
CA GLY A 765 2.91 31.28 24.86
C GLY A 765 3.56 31.29 23.47
N GLU A 766 4.85 31.63 23.34
CA GLU A 766 5.57 31.49 22.09
C GLU A 766 6.11 30.08 21.86
N THR A 767 6.16 29.67 20.59
CA THR A 767 6.72 28.39 20.14
C THR A 767 7.78 28.61 19.07
N VAL A 768 8.92 27.91 19.18
CA VAL A 768 9.96 27.91 18.14
C VAL A 768 9.50 27.02 16.99
N THR A 769 9.29 27.62 15.81
CA THR A 769 8.85 26.92 14.60
C THR A 769 10.00 26.64 13.62
N GLY A 770 11.16 27.27 13.83
CA GLY A 770 12.39 26.99 13.08
C GLY A 770 13.63 27.50 13.82
N ALA A 771 14.77 26.86 13.57
CA ALA A 771 16.07 27.29 14.09
C ALA A 771 17.16 27.04 13.05
N THR A 772 18.04 28.03 12.87
CA THR A 772 19.10 28.02 11.85
C THR A 772 20.41 28.44 12.50
N LEU A 773 21.44 27.60 12.35
CA LEU A 773 22.81 27.97 12.71
C LEU A 773 23.44 28.70 11.51
N VAL A 774 23.98 29.90 11.75
CA VAL A 774 24.65 30.73 10.76
C VAL A 774 26.10 30.93 11.19
N LEU A 775 27.04 30.67 10.28
CA LEU A 775 28.48 30.75 10.50
C LEU A 775 29.13 31.41 9.28
N ARG A 776 30.37 31.90 9.39
CA ARG A 776 31.11 32.43 8.23
C ARG A 776 32.50 31.83 8.14
N THR A 777 32.84 31.29 6.97
CA THR A 777 34.16 30.71 6.69
C THR A 777 35.22 31.81 6.55
N LEU A 778 36.49 31.43 6.65
CA LEU A 778 37.62 32.35 6.45
C LEU A 778 38.12 32.35 4.98
N PRO A 779 38.90 33.38 4.56
CA PRO A 779 39.39 33.47 3.18
C PRO A 779 40.52 32.49 2.83
N ASP A 780 41.25 31.96 3.82
CA ASP A 780 42.49 31.19 3.65
C ASP A 780 42.31 29.68 3.39
N ASP A 781 41.09 29.16 3.51
CA ASP A 781 40.84 27.70 3.47
C ASP A 781 40.48 27.11 2.10
N GLY A 782 40.16 27.92 1.09
CA GLY A 782 39.67 27.43 -0.22
C GLY A 782 38.26 26.78 -0.21
N GLY A 783 37.66 26.58 0.96
CA GLY A 783 36.37 25.92 1.15
C GLY A 783 36.50 24.41 1.38
N THR A 784 35.39 23.74 1.68
CA THR A 784 35.33 22.28 1.83
C THR A 784 34.18 21.69 1.03
N SER A 785 34.39 20.49 0.48
CA SER A 785 33.38 19.72 -0.25
C SER A 785 32.35 19.05 0.68
N ASP A 786 32.66 18.94 1.97
CA ASP A 786 31.83 18.26 2.98
C ASP A 786 32.14 18.86 4.36
N GLY A 787 31.40 19.94 4.67
CA GLY A 787 31.46 20.65 5.95
C GLY A 787 30.94 19.84 7.13
N PRO A 788 31.15 20.31 8.36
CA PRO A 788 30.92 19.51 9.55
C PRO A 788 29.45 19.17 9.77
N ALA A 789 29.21 17.98 10.34
CA ALA A 789 27.98 17.69 11.04
C ALA A 789 27.87 18.55 12.29
N VAL A 790 26.68 19.12 12.50
CA VAL A 790 26.30 19.81 13.72
C VAL A 790 25.62 18.78 14.63
N TRP A 791 26.18 18.57 15.82
CA TRP A 791 25.59 17.72 16.85
C TRP A 791 25.12 18.58 18.03
N ARG A 792 23.95 18.28 18.61
CA ARG A 792 23.63 18.76 19.95
C ARG A 792 24.51 18.02 20.95
N THR A 793 24.94 18.71 21.99
CA THR A 793 25.69 18.11 23.10
C THR A 793 24.97 18.37 24.42
N ALA A 794 25.42 17.72 25.50
CA ALA A 794 25.00 18.07 26.85
C ALA A 794 25.42 19.52 27.16
N ASP A 795 24.48 20.33 27.62
CA ASP A 795 24.70 21.77 27.74
C ASP A 795 25.72 22.12 28.84
N THR A 796 26.66 23.01 28.53
CA THR A 796 27.65 23.47 29.52
C THR A 796 27.01 24.46 30.49
N SER A 797 27.19 24.22 31.79
CA SER A 797 26.58 25.03 32.86
C SER A 797 27.03 26.49 32.85
N THR A 798 28.19 26.81 32.28
CA THR A 798 28.70 28.18 32.13
C THR A 798 29.36 28.38 30.76
N PRO A 799 29.38 29.62 30.22
CA PRO A 799 30.18 29.96 29.04
C PRO A 799 31.66 29.61 29.21
N SER A 800 32.22 29.88 30.40
CA SER A 800 33.60 29.51 30.76
C SER A 800 33.88 28.01 30.70
N GLY A 801 32.87 27.16 30.88
CA GLY A 801 33.00 25.71 30.65
C GLY A 801 33.31 25.38 29.20
N THR A 802 32.72 26.10 28.25
CA THR A 802 33.04 25.98 26.82
C THR A 802 34.41 26.59 26.49
N GLU A 803 34.69 27.81 26.95
CA GLU A 803 35.98 28.50 26.75
C GLU A 803 37.20 27.73 27.31
N SER A 804 36.98 26.79 28.23
CA SER A 804 38.04 26.02 28.90
C SER A 804 38.24 24.59 28.36
N MET A 805 37.43 24.13 27.39
CA MET A 805 37.56 22.74 26.91
C MET A 805 38.93 22.49 26.26
N THR A 806 39.43 21.28 26.46
CA THR A 806 40.61 20.74 25.79
C THR A 806 40.24 19.43 25.10
N TRP A 807 41.17 18.78 24.39
CA TRP A 807 40.90 17.44 23.86
C TRP A 807 40.76 16.40 25.00
N GLN A 808 41.53 16.55 26.07
CA GLN A 808 41.53 15.59 27.19
C GLN A 808 40.40 15.83 28.21
N SER A 809 39.88 17.04 28.32
CA SER A 809 38.92 17.41 29.37
C SER A 809 37.87 18.43 28.92
N GLY A 810 36.68 18.37 29.52
CA GLY A 810 35.61 19.37 29.33
C GLY A 810 34.67 19.14 28.15
N ARG A 811 35.01 18.26 27.18
CA ARG A 811 34.15 17.92 26.03
C ARG A 811 32.84 17.23 26.49
N PRO A 812 31.65 17.82 26.26
CA PRO A 812 30.38 17.18 26.62
C PRO A 812 30.03 16.06 25.63
N ALA A 813 29.27 15.07 26.09
CA ALA A 813 28.77 14.02 25.21
C ALA A 813 27.70 14.54 24.24
N ARG A 814 27.63 13.95 23.05
CA ARG A 814 26.56 14.20 22.06
C ARG A 814 25.20 13.75 22.59
N SER A 815 24.18 14.57 22.39
CA SER A 815 22.80 14.26 22.74
C SER A 815 22.03 13.81 21.49
N GLY A 816 21.90 12.48 21.32
CA GLY A 816 21.21 11.85 20.20
C GLY A 816 22.09 10.89 19.39
N ALA A 817 21.46 10.05 18.58
CA ALA A 817 22.14 9.04 17.77
C ALA A 817 22.62 9.54 16.38
N SER A 818 22.23 10.76 15.99
CA SER A 818 22.55 11.37 14.70
C SER A 818 22.78 12.88 14.84
N ALA A 819 23.49 13.45 13.86
CA ALA A 819 23.66 14.89 13.73
C ALA A 819 22.30 15.60 13.57
N VAL A 820 22.18 16.80 14.12
CA VAL A 820 20.98 17.64 13.98
C VAL A 820 20.97 18.47 12.70
N ALA A 821 22.14 18.66 12.08
CA ALA A 821 22.34 19.22 10.74
C ALA A 821 23.73 18.85 10.19
N ASN A 822 24.01 19.21 8.94
CA ASN A 822 25.34 19.20 8.33
C ASN A 822 25.41 20.39 7.35
N PHE A 823 26.60 20.95 7.10
CA PHE A 823 26.77 22.14 6.25
C PHE A 823 26.98 21.83 4.75
N GLY A 824 27.32 20.60 4.38
CA GLY A 824 27.60 20.19 3.00
C GLY A 824 28.78 20.94 2.39
N ALA A 825 28.83 21.01 1.06
CA ALA A 825 29.87 21.76 0.37
C ALA A 825 29.73 23.28 0.64
N VAL A 826 30.82 23.91 1.10
CA VAL A 826 30.89 25.34 1.44
C VAL A 826 32.13 26.00 0.86
N GLY A 827 32.01 27.24 0.41
CA GLY A 827 33.12 28.03 -0.13
C GLY A 827 34.00 28.69 0.95
N ALA A 828 35.07 29.35 0.50
CA ALA A 828 35.85 30.28 1.32
C ALA A 828 35.17 31.66 1.43
N ASP A 829 35.40 32.34 2.56
CA ASP A 829 34.83 33.65 2.94
C ASP A 829 33.32 33.88 2.74
N VAL A 830 32.51 32.81 2.77
CA VAL A 830 31.04 32.90 2.62
C VAL A 830 30.32 32.75 3.95
N SER A 831 29.19 33.45 4.08
CA SER A 831 28.20 33.14 5.12
C SER A 831 27.47 31.86 4.74
N VAL A 832 27.41 30.90 5.67
CA VAL A 832 26.82 29.58 5.49
C VAL A 832 25.81 29.35 6.59
N SER A 833 24.72 28.64 6.26
CA SER A 833 23.67 28.37 7.24
C SER A 833 23.07 26.99 7.07
N THR A 834 22.63 26.39 8.16
CA THR A 834 21.95 25.08 8.15
C THR A 834 20.85 25.04 9.21
N ALA A 835 19.72 24.42 8.88
CA ALA A 835 18.58 24.32 9.78
C ALA A 835 18.83 23.24 10.85
N ILE A 836 18.79 23.63 12.12
CA ILE A 836 19.06 22.73 13.25
C ILE A 836 17.77 22.37 14.01
N LYS A 837 17.73 21.16 14.55
CA LYS A 837 16.56 20.61 15.25
C LYS A 837 16.77 20.56 16.77
N GLY A 838 15.66 20.53 17.53
CA GLY A 838 15.70 20.30 18.98
C GLY A 838 16.00 21.54 19.83
N ILE A 839 15.52 22.70 19.41
CA ILE A 839 15.46 23.92 20.23
C ILE A 839 13.99 24.27 20.41
N THR A 840 13.51 24.24 21.64
CA THR A 840 12.06 24.25 21.96
C THR A 840 11.66 25.28 23.01
N GLY A 841 12.61 25.97 23.64
CA GLY A 841 12.36 26.92 24.72
C GLY A 841 13.61 27.68 25.13
N ASN A 842 13.47 28.58 26.11
CA ASN A 842 14.59 29.31 26.69
C ASN A 842 15.54 28.37 27.43
N GLY A 843 16.84 28.65 27.35
CA GLY A 843 17.89 27.84 27.96
C GLY A 843 19.21 27.87 27.18
N PRO A 844 20.21 27.14 27.67
CA PRO A 844 21.45 26.94 26.95
C PRO A 844 21.23 26.11 25.68
N VAL A 845 22.01 26.41 24.64
CA VAL A 845 22.12 25.56 23.44
C VAL A 845 23.60 25.40 23.11
N THR A 846 24.10 24.18 23.32
CA THR A 846 25.48 23.79 23.03
C THR A 846 25.53 22.87 21.82
N LEU A 847 26.43 23.16 20.89
CA LEU A 847 26.61 22.45 19.63
C LEU A 847 28.07 22.05 19.45
N GLU A 848 28.30 20.85 18.92
CA GLU A 848 29.59 20.41 18.39
C GLU A 848 29.56 20.51 16.86
N LEU A 849 30.56 21.19 16.30
CA LEU A 849 30.94 21.09 14.89
C LEU A 849 31.89 19.90 14.77
N ALA A 850 31.33 18.77 14.36
CA ALA A 850 32.04 17.51 14.22
C ALA A 850 32.63 17.38 12.81
N PRO A 851 33.93 17.05 12.67
CA PRO A 851 34.53 16.90 11.35
C PRO A 851 34.05 15.63 10.64
N ASP A 852 33.41 15.81 9.48
CA ASP A 852 33.01 14.71 8.61
C ASP A 852 34.02 14.41 7.49
N SER A 853 34.85 15.37 7.08
CA SER A 853 35.84 15.20 6.00
C SER A 853 37.26 15.66 6.37
N THR A 854 38.26 15.17 5.62
CA THR A 854 39.70 15.48 5.77
C THR A 854 40.12 16.82 5.16
N ASN A 855 39.20 17.55 4.52
CA ASN A 855 39.37 18.98 4.23
C ASN A 855 38.62 19.79 5.28
N GLY A 856 39.33 20.11 6.36
CA GLY A 856 38.83 20.94 7.44
C GLY A 856 38.36 22.32 7.01
N MET A 857 37.59 22.94 7.90
CA MET A 857 36.96 24.23 7.67
C MET A 857 37.24 25.12 8.87
N ARG A 858 37.84 26.29 8.65
CA ARG A 858 37.94 27.36 9.64
C ARG A 858 36.82 28.35 9.46
N MET A 859 36.44 28.93 10.59
CA MET A 859 35.35 29.89 10.70
C MET A 859 35.77 31.02 11.60
N ARG A 860 35.08 32.15 11.46
CA ARG A 860 35.18 33.26 12.39
C ARG A 860 34.60 32.82 13.74
N SER A 861 35.36 33.00 14.81
CA SER A 861 34.87 32.77 16.17
C SER A 861 34.06 33.97 16.66
N ARG A 862 33.54 33.87 17.87
CA ARG A 862 32.93 34.93 18.67
C ARG A 862 33.86 36.13 18.90
N GLU A 863 35.17 35.94 18.89
CA GLU A 863 36.20 36.96 19.13
C GLU A 863 36.46 37.79 17.86
N HIS A 864 35.86 37.42 16.72
CA HIS A 864 35.93 38.16 15.48
C HIS A 864 35.40 39.61 15.64
N VAL A 865 36.08 40.57 15.01
CA VAL A 865 35.84 42.01 15.23
C VAL A 865 34.45 42.49 14.81
N THR A 866 33.92 42.01 13.68
CA THR A 866 32.56 42.36 13.21
C THR A 866 31.54 41.39 13.79
N ALA A 867 30.54 41.92 14.51
CA ALA A 867 29.59 41.13 15.32
C ALA A 867 28.53 40.37 14.50
N ASP A 868 28.18 40.88 13.32
CA ASP A 868 27.32 40.23 12.31
C ASP A 868 27.99 39.02 11.64
N GLN A 869 29.31 38.91 11.75
CA GLN A 869 30.14 37.88 11.11
C GLN A 869 30.62 36.81 12.11
N ARG A 870 30.13 36.86 13.34
CA ARG A 870 30.31 35.85 14.39
C ARG A 870 29.29 34.72 14.23
N PRO A 871 29.48 33.56 14.89
CA PRO A 871 28.46 32.52 14.96
C PRO A 871 27.13 33.04 15.53
N GLN A 872 26.03 32.72 14.84
CA GLN A 872 24.67 33.14 15.21
C GLN A 872 23.69 31.96 15.16
N LEU A 873 22.75 31.96 16.09
CA LEU A 873 21.58 31.10 16.11
C LEU A 873 20.33 31.94 15.84
N VAL A 874 19.68 31.69 14.71
CA VAL A 874 18.48 32.42 14.27
C VAL A 874 17.25 31.54 14.52
N LEU A 875 16.32 32.00 15.35
CA LEU A 875 15.07 31.31 15.67
C LEU A 875 13.90 31.99 14.96
N THR A 876 13.02 31.19 14.35
CA THR A 876 11.68 31.63 13.93
C THR A 876 10.69 31.24 15.02
N VAL A 877 9.88 32.20 15.46
CA VAL A 877 9.02 32.08 16.64
C VAL A 877 7.60 32.49 16.29
N ARG A 878 6.61 31.76 16.81
CA ARG A 878 5.17 32.00 16.64
C ARG A 878 4.49 32.24 17.98
N SER A 879 3.65 33.27 18.07
CA SER A 879 2.65 33.47 19.12
C SER A 879 1.23 33.45 18.51
N GLY A 880 0.22 33.07 19.31
CA GLY A 880 -1.19 32.94 18.88
C GLY A 880 -1.65 31.50 18.81
#